data_AF-A0A3M1M604-F1
#
_entry.id   AF-A0A3M1M604-F1
#
_cell.length_a   1.000
_cell.length_b   1.000
_cell.length_c   1.000
_cell.angle_alpha   90.00
_cell.angle_beta   90.00
_cell.angle_gamma   90.00
#
_symmetry.space_group_name_H-M   'P 1'
#
loop_
_entity.id
_entity.type
_entity.pdbx_description
1 polymer ?
#
loop_
_entity_poly.entity_id
_entity_poly.type
_entity_poly.pdbx_seq_one_letter_code
_entity_poly.pdbx_strand_id
1 'polypeptide(L)'
;MLTAALILGLILATLAYDFITTNAMTPQVRQQTTATEVLRYAFTVLPPGQGRKVQTTSPMVLLMFTLTWLLGGLLFVADLVRQRRFEGREGEFAPAILILLGSSLALGLGFALYDAGVQASIARTILPQQDPATAIRTLVQVAGRVGSLLTGFYLFVGLYLVAMGAVLAAERRIPPLAAQPWGLAVFIPALLVALLVVAQTNLRIIQADIYYKQGEPWNRNGQWDAALAHFKQAIRLTPNEDFYYLWTGSAFLEKSKQAPTDYRILPDSPTLSAVLNLSIEDTGRLSRVDLLVAAETVLKRAREINPLNTDHSANLARLYKNWADMTKGEERQKFIQKSIAEYETALSLSPNAAHLWNELAIDYLYLLGKPEKARELIEHSLSLDDRYDQTYMILGDFYLTEGKTEDALAAYQKALEVNPSLTNVYLNVARLYQQQGEITKAIQTYREALTRKPKFPEAHYSLGQLYESQGQREQAILEYQQAVEQAPKRVEYRIALANLLAQNGQFPEALQQVQAALEQAPNDPLLHRSAAILQVQMGQLDQAIAEGERAYQLAPTDPSILNLLADLYRQKLALNPQAADAWSTHWKLAQVYQGLGRYQEGLNEATTAYQMAPPDQQPALEQLIQQLQGQAEASGGG
;
A
#
# COMPACT_ATOMS: atom_id res chain seq x y z
N MET A 1 -25.69 41.48 -21.72
CA MET A 1 -26.04 40.89 -20.41
C MET A 1 -25.86 39.38 -20.40
N LEU A 2 -26.55 38.63 -21.25
CA LEU A 2 -26.47 37.17 -21.28
C LEU A 2 -25.03 36.63 -21.42
N THR A 3 -24.21 37.27 -22.27
CA THR A 3 -22.78 36.92 -22.45
C THR A 3 -21.98 36.97 -21.16
N ALA A 4 -22.16 38.03 -20.37
CA ALA A 4 -21.45 38.17 -19.12
C ALA A 4 -22.05 37.34 -18.01
N ALA A 5 -23.36 37.07 -18.07
CA ALA A 5 -24.00 36.13 -17.17
C ALA A 5 -23.37 34.74 -17.35
N LEU A 6 -23.06 34.37 -18.58
CA LEU A 6 -22.39 33.12 -18.88
C LEU A 6 -20.94 33.12 -18.47
N ILE A 7 -20.14 34.13 -18.81
CA ILE A 7 -18.75 34.19 -18.34
C ILE A 7 -18.69 34.08 -16.81
N LEU A 8 -19.55 34.82 -16.11
CA LEU A 8 -19.64 34.79 -14.66
C LEU A 8 -20.13 33.43 -14.12
N GLY A 9 -21.11 32.82 -14.80
CA GLY A 9 -21.61 31.48 -14.47
C GLY A 9 -20.60 30.36 -14.75
N LEU A 10 -19.73 30.50 -15.76
CA LEU A 10 -18.65 29.57 -16.08
C LEU A 10 -17.53 29.64 -15.05
N ILE A 11 -17.17 30.84 -14.61
CA ILE A 11 -16.22 31.04 -13.50
C ILE A 11 -16.76 30.35 -12.23
N LEU A 12 -18.06 30.52 -11.94
CA LEU A 12 -18.70 29.84 -10.82
C LEU A 12 -18.70 28.31 -10.98
N ALA A 13 -19.05 27.79 -12.16
CA ALA A 13 -19.11 26.36 -12.43
C ALA A 13 -17.72 25.70 -12.31
N THR A 14 -16.68 26.35 -12.84
CA THR A 14 -15.29 25.85 -12.77
C THR A 14 -14.75 25.86 -11.35
N LEU A 15 -14.98 26.93 -10.59
CA LEU A 15 -14.65 26.96 -9.17
C LEU A 15 -15.41 25.87 -8.40
N ALA A 16 -16.71 25.71 -8.65
CA ALA A 16 -17.52 24.71 -7.97
C ALA A 16 -17.04 23.29 -8.26
N TYR A 17 -16.69 22.99 -9.51
CA TYR A 17 -16.11 21.71 -9.91
C TYR A 17 -14.86 21.37 -9.09
N ASP A 18 -13.92 22.32 -9.00
CA ASP A 18 -12.65 22.11 -8.32
C ASP A 18 -12.86 21.80 -6.83
N PHE A 19 -13.73 22.57 -6.16
CA PHE A 19 -14.03 22.36 -4.73
C PHE A 19 -14.83 21.09 -4.45
N ILE A 20 -15.80 20.75 -5.30
CA ILE A 20 -16.60 19.53 -5.14
C ILE A 20 -15.73 18.31 -5.36
N THR A 21 -15.00 18.25 -6.48
CA THR A 21 -14.19 17.08 -6.84
C THR A 21 -12.97 16.88 -5.94
N THR A 22 -12.28 17.95 -5.56
CA THR A 22 -11.10 17.86 -4.66
C THR A 22 -11.49 17.35 -3.27
N ASN A 23 -12.66 17.73 -2.76
CA ASN A 23 -13.13 17.30 -1.43
C ASN A 23 -13.89 15.96 -1.46
N ALA A 24 -14.48 15.57 -2.60
CA ALA A 24 -15.38 14.42 -2.71
C ALA A 24 -14.72 13.04 -2.57
N MET A 25 -13.39 12.95 -2.64
CA MET A 25 -12.68 11.67 -2.52
C MET A 25 -12.25 11.33 -1.08
N THR A 26 -12.56 12.19 -0.11
CA THR A 26 -12.28 11.86 1.30
C THR A 26 -13.23 10.75 1.79
N PRO A 27 -12.77 9.83 2.67
CA PRO A 27 -13.61 8.77 3.24
C PRO A 27 -14.89 9.30 3.91
N GLN A 28 -14.90 10.54 4.39
CA GLN A 28 -16.08 11.17 5.00
C GLN A 28 -17.07 11.75 3.97
N VAL A 29 -16.63 12.22 2.79
CA VAL A 29 -17.58 12.58 1.71
C VAL A 29 -18.28 11.37 1.14
N ARG A 30 -17.63 10.19 1.17
CA ARG A 30 -18.27 8.92 0.84
C ARG A 30 -19.46 8.58 1.75
N GLN A 31 -19.66 9.27 2.88
CA GLN A 31 -20.85 9.13 3.74
C GLN A 31 -22.00 10.07 3.33
N GLN A 32 -21.74 11.07 2.49
CA GLN A 32 -22.76 12.00 2.01
C GLN A 32 -23.52 11.38 0.85
N THR A 33 -24.83 11.23 0.99
CA THR A 33 -25.66 10.47 0.04
C THR A 33 -26.54 11.36 -0.83
N THR A 34 -26.55 12.68 -0.56
CA THR A 34 -27.31 13.68 -1.31
C THR A 34 -26.44 14.79 -1.88
N ALA A 35 -26.88 15.40 -2.99
CA ALA A 35 -26.16 16.51 -3.62
C ALA A 35 -25.99 17.71 -2.66
N THR A 36 -27.00 17.99 -1.84
CA THR A 36 -26.98 19.08 -0.86
C THR A 36 -25.95 18.87 0.24
N GLU A 37 -25.78 17.62 0.69
CA GLU A 37 -24.75 17.26 1.66
C GLU A 37 -23.34 17.41 1.08
N VAL A 38 -23.13 16.95 -0.16
CA VAL A 38 -21.85 17.10 -0.87
C VAL A 38 -21.50 18.57 -1.07
N LEU A 39 -22.44 19.41 -1.50
CA LEU A 39 -22.22 20.85 -1.66
C LEU A 39 -21.91 21.54 -0.33
N ARG A 40 -22.69 21.25 0.70
CA ARG A 40 -22.47 21.79 2.04
C ARG A 40 -21.06 21.44 2.50
N TYR A 41 -20.65 20.19 2.35
CA TYR A 41 -19.33 19.73 2.71
C TYR A 41 -18.24 20.45 1.91
N ALA A 42 -18.34 20.44 0.57
CA ALA A 42 -17.35 21.02 -0.33
C ALA A 42 -17.09 22.52 -0.08
N PHE A 43 -18.12 23.28 0.32
CA PHE A 43 -18.01 24.71 0.58
C PHE A 43 -17.81 25.10 2.05
N THR A 44 -17.76 24.13 2.96
CA THR A 44 -17.60 24.43 4.40
C THR A 44 -16.50 23.62 5.07
N VAL A 45 -15.92 22.62 4.42
CA VAL A 45 -14.87 21.78 5.00
C VAL A 45 -13.56 22.01 4.28
N LEU A 46 -12.51 22.35 5.04
CA LEU A 46 -11.16 22.47 4.49
C LEU A 46 -10.50 21.09 4.38
N PRO A 47 -9.76 20.81 3.28
CA PRO A 47 -8.98 19.59 3.19
C PRO A 47 -7.94 19.52 4.33
N PRO A 48 -7.66 18.33 4.88
CA PRO A 48 -6.65 18.18 5.93
C PRO A 48 -5.27 18.56 5.37
N GLY A 49 -4.70 19.66 5.86
CA GLY A 49 -3.34 20.07 5.53
C GLY A 49 -2.30 19.20 6.25
N GLN A 50 -1.05 19.21 5.76
CA GLN A 50 0.09 18.57 6.44
C GLN A 50 0.15 19.05 7.91
N GLY A 51 -0.13 18.15 8.86
CA GLY A 51 -0.12 18.42 10.29
C GLY A 51 -1.48 18.66 10.97
N ARG A 52 -2.60 18.80 10.25
CA ARG A 52 -3.93 18.92 10.88
C ARG A 52 -4.58 17.56 11.06
N LYS A 53 -4.68 17.10 12.32
CA LYS A 53 -5.36 15.86 12.71
C LYS A 53 -6.90 15.99 12.79
N VAL A 54 -7.43 17.22 12.82
CA VAL A 54 -8.87 17.50 13.00
C VAL A 54 -9.39 18.34 11.85
N GLN A 55 -10.55 17.96 11.31
CA GLN A 55 -11.27 18.72 10.30
C GLN A 55 -11.74 20.06 10.88
N THR A 56 -11.41 21.14 10.19
CA THR A 56 -11.91 22.48 10.50
C THR A 56 -12.99 22.85 9.50
N THR A 57 -14.20 23.09 9.98
CA THR A 57 -15.24 23.73 9.18
C THR A 57 -14.96 25.23 9.09
N SER A 58 -15.06 25.81 7.90
CA SER A 58 -14.91 27.24 7.69
C SER A 58 -15.91 27.72 6.62
N PRO A 59 -16.82 28.66 6.95
CA PRO A 59 -17.70 29.27 5.96
C PRO A 59 -16.94 30.20 5.00
N MET A 60 -15.64 30.41 5.20
CA MET A 60 -14.84 31.32 4.38
C MET A 60 -14.74 30.90 2.91
N VAL A 61 -14.86 29.60 2.61
CA VAL A 61 -14.91 29.11 1.22
C VAL A 61 -16.19 29.58 0.54
N LEU A 62 -17.36 29.37 1.17
CA LEU A 62 -18.64 29.89 0.68
C LEU A 62 -18.60 31.42 0.52
N LEU A 63 -18.03 32.12 1.51
CA LEU A 63 -17.87 33.58 1.46
C LEU A 63 -17.00 34.00 0.26
N MET A 64 -15.87 33.33 0.04
CA MET A 64 -14.99 33.58 -1.09
C MET A 64 -15.71 33.39 -2.43
N PHE A 65 -16.52 32.32 -2.57
CA PHE A 65 -17.36 32.12 -3.75
C PHE A 65 -18.34 33.26 -3.97
N THR A 66 -19.08 33.65 -2.93
CA THR A 66 -20.07 34.73 -3.04
C THR A 66 -19.42 36.08 -3.37
N LEU A 67 -18.27 36.38 -2.78
CA LEU A 67 -17.51 37.60 -3.06
C LEU A 67 -16.95 37.61 -4.47
N THR A 68 -16.41 36.49 -4.95
CA THR A 68 -15.85 36.37 -6.31
C THR A 68 -16.93 36.59 -7.36
N TRP A 69 -18.11 36.01 -7.14
CA TRP A 69 -19.28 36.20 -7.99
C TRP A 69 -19.80 37.64 -7.97
N LEU A 70 -19.98 38.23 -6.79
CA LEU A 70 -20.44 39.61 -6.64
C LEU A 70 -19.46 40.61 -7.26
N LEU A 71 -18.16 40.46 -7.03
CA LEU A 71 -17.13 41.34 -7.57
C LEU A 71 -17.09 41.25 -9.10
N GLY A 72 -17.16 40.05 -9.66
CA GLY A 72 -17.24 39.84 -11.11
C GLY A 72 -18.49 40.47 -11.73
N GLY A 73 -19.64 40.33 -11.08
CA GLY A 73 -20.89 40.98 -11.47
C GLY A 73 -20.79 42.52 -11.42
N LEU A 74 -20.24 43.07 -10.33
CA LEU A 74 -20.08 44.51 -10.13
C LEU A 74 -19.12 45.13 -11.16
N LEU A 75 -17.99 44.48 -11.46
CA LEU A 75 -17.06 44.93 -12.49
C LEU A 75 -17.72 44.99 -13.86
N PHE A 76 -18.55 44.00 -14.19
CA PHE A 76 -19.26 43.98 -15.45
C PHE A 76 -20.35 45.07 -15.53
N VAL A 77 -21.11 45.28 -14.44
CA VAL A 77 -22.09 46.38 -14.36
C VAL A 77 -21.39 47.74 -14.46
N ALA A 78 -20.26 47.93 -13.79
CA ALA A 78 -19.48 49.16 -13.85
C ALA A 78 -18.96 49.45 -15.27
N ASP A 79 -18.49 48.44 -16.00
CA ASP A 79 -18.08 48.59 -17.40
C ASP A 79 -19.25 49.00 -18.31
N LEU A 80 -20.44 48.42 -18.11
CA LEU A 80 -21.63 48.79 -18.88
C LEU A 80 -22.09 50.23 -18.63
N VAL A 81 -22.04 50.68 -17.37
CA VAL A 81 -22.32 52.07 -16.99
C VAL A 81 -21.27 53.00 -17.62
N ARG A 82 -19.99 52.63 -17.55
CA ARG A 82 -18.90 53.39 -18.19
C ARG A 82 -19.08 53.53 -19.71
N GLN A 83 -19.56 52.48 -20.37
CA GLN A 83 -19.88 52.48 -21.81
C GLN A 83 -21.20 53.17 -22.15
N ARG A 84 -21.90 53.78 -21.17
CA ARG A 84 -23.19 54.46 -21.33
C ARG A 84 -24.27 53.62 -22.00
N ARG A 85 -24.25 52.30 -21.78
CA ARG A 85 -25.18 51.35 -22.44
C ARG A 85 -26.66 51.53 -22.07
N PHE A 86 -26.94 52.32 -21.03
CA PHE A 86 -28.28 52.57 -20.49
C PHE A 86 -28.74 54.03 -20.61
N GLU A 87 -27.98 54.89 -21.29
CA GLU A 87 -28.34 56.29 -21.51
C GLU A 87 -29.67 56.36 -22.30
N GLY A 88 -30.70 56.98 -21.71
CA GLY A 88 -32.06 57.03 -22.27
C GLY A 88 -32.92 55.77 -22.07
N ARG A 89 -32.45 54.78 -21.29
CA ARG A 89 -33.15 53.50 -21.01
C ARG A 89 -33.15 53.13 -19.53
N GLU A 90 -33.47 54.08 -18.66
CA GLU A 90 -33.34 53.93 -17.20
C GLU A 90 -34.17 52.77 -16.63
N GLY A 91 -35.35 52.50 -17.19
CA GLY A 91 -36.20 51.36 -16.80
C GLY A 91 -35.64 49.98 -17.15
N GLU A 92 -34.65 49.88 -18.02
CA GLU A 92 -34.02 48.61 -18.42
C GLU A 92 -32.83 48.23 -17.53
N PHE A 93 -32.30 49.15 -16.71
CA PHE A 93 -31.09 48.95 -15.91
C PHE A 93 -31.25 47.83 -14.85
N ALA A 94 -32.26 47.95 -13.98
CA ALA A 94 -32.50 46.97 -12.93
C ALA A 94 -32.86 45.57 -13.46
N PRO A 95 -33.77 45.41 -14.45
CA PRO A 95 -34.02 44.12 -15.08
C PRO A 95 -32.77 43.49 -15.70
N ALA A 96 -31.92 44.30 -16.35
CA ALA A 96 -30.71 43.82 -17.00
C ALA A 96 -29.67 43.27 -16.00
N ILE A 97 -29.54 43.89 -14.83
CA ILE A 97 -28.68 43.40 -13.72
C ILE A 97 -29.26 42.13 -13.10
N LEU A 98 -30.58 42.06 -12.91
CA LEU A 98 -31.24 40.87 -12.39
C LEU A 98 -31.07 39.68 -13.33
N ILE A 99 -31.18 39.89 -14.64
CA ILE A 99 -30.91 38.86 -15.65
C ILE A 99 -29.44 38.43 -15.60
N LEU A 100 -28.51 39.39 -15.51
CA LEU A 100 -27.06 39.11 -15.43
C LEU A 100 -26.73 38.21 -14.22
N LEU A 101 -27.07 38.67 -13.02
CA LEU A 101 -26.74 37.99 -11.78
C LEU A 101 -27.55 36.69 -11.66
N GLY A 102 -28.87 36.74 -11.90
CA GLY A 102 -29.75 35.58 -11.80
C GLY A 102 -29.38 34.45 -12.75
N SER A 103 -29.13 34.74 -14.03
CA SER A 103 -28.73 33.71 -14.99
C SER A 103 -27.34 33.14 -14.70
N SER A 104 -26.38 33.98 -14.27
CA SER A 104 -25.04 33.50 -13.89
C SER A 104 -25.07 32.56 -12.69
N LEU A 105 -25.87 32.89 -11.68
CA LEU A 105 -26.03 32.09 -10.47
C LEU A 105 -26.75 30.77 -10.77
N ALA A 106 -27.82 30.81 -11.57
CA ALA A 106 -28.56 29.62 -11.97
C ALA A 106 -27.67 28.64 -12.74
N LEU A 107 -26.83 29.13 -13.65
CA LEU A 107 -25.87 28.31 -14.40
C LEU A 107 -24.81 27.68 -13.49
N GLY A 108 -24.17 28.49 -12.65
CA GLY A 108 -23.11 28.01 -11.75
C GLY A 108 -23.64 27.03 -10.70
N LEU A 109 -24.76 27.36 -10.05
CA LEU A 109 -25.37 26.52 -9.01
C LEU A 109 -26.00 25.25 -9.60
N GLY A 110 -26.61 25.35 -10.79
CA GLY A 110 -27.16 24.19 -11.50
C GLY A 110 -26.08 23.17 -11.85
N PHE A 111 -24.92 23.64 -12.33
CA PHE A 111 -23.76 22.80 -12.56
C PHE A 111 -23.25 22.16 -11.25
N ALA A 112 -23.10 22.97 -10.20
CA ALA A 112 -22.64 22.49 -8.89
C ALA A 112 -23.57 21.41 -8.30
N LEU A 113 -24.89 21.61 -8.36
CA LEU A 113 -25.89 20.64 -7.91
C LEU A 113 -25.84 19.34 -8.70
N TYR A 114 -25.64 19.43 -10.01
CA TYR A 114 -25.48 18.25 -10.85
C TYR A 114 -24.22 17.47 -10.45
N ASP A 115 -23.06 18.14 -10.39
CA ASP A 115 -21.78 17.51 -10.07
C ASP A 115 -21.82 16.86 -8.67
N ALA A 116 -22.35 17.59 -7.69
CA ALA A 116 -22.59 17.06 -6.35
C ALA A 116 -23.57 15.88 -6.34
N GLY A 117 -24.59 15.87 -7.21
CA GLY A 117 -25.50 14.75 -7.41
C GLY A 117 -24.81 13.50 -7.99
N VAL A 118 -23.87 13.69 -8.92
CA VAL A 118 -22.99 12.62 -9.39
C VAL A 118 -22.17 12.10 -8.23
N GLN A 119 -21.49 12.95 -7.47
CA GLN A 119 -20.68 12.53 -6.32
C GLN A 119 -21.49 11.77 -5.25
N ALA A 120 -22.68 12.26 -4.93
CA ALA A 120 -23.61 11.60 -4.02
C ALA A 120 -24.12 10.24 -4.53
N SER A 121 -24.22 10.07 -5.86
CA SER A 121 -24.55 8.76 -6.44
C SER A 121 -23.39 7.77 -6.27
N ILE A 122 -22.14 8.23 -6.37
CA ILE A 122 -20.93 7.41 -6.10
C ILE A 122 -20.97 6.87 -4.68
N ALA A 123 -21.17 7.75 -3.70
CA ALA A 123 -21.23 7.40 -2.28
C ALA A 123 -22.28 6.31 -2.02
N ARG A 124 -23.48 6.47 -2.61
CA ARG A 124 -24.58 5.50 -2.47
C ARG A 124 -24.29 4.14 -3.09
N THR A 125 -23.54 4.08 -4.20
CA THR A 125 -23.29 2.82 -4.92
C THR A 125 -22.08 2.06 -4.39
N ILE A 126 -21.10 2.74 -3.79
CA ILE A 126 -19.88 2.10 -3.26
C ILE A 126 -20.10 1.51 -1.85
N LEU A 127 -20.86 2.19 -0.99
CA LEU A 127 -21.06 1.77 0.40
C LEU A 127 -21.68 0.36 0.61
N PRO A 128 -22.58 -0.15 -0.26
CA PRO A 128 -23.23 -1.46 -0.02
C PRO A 128 -22.52 -2.68 -0.63
N GLN A 129 -21.46 -2.53 -1.44
CA GLN A 129 -20.95 -3.64 -2.24
C GLN A 129 -19.98 -4.56 -1.50
N GLN A 130 -20.25 -5.87 -1.53
CA GLN A 130 -19.38 -6.91 -0.99
C GLN A 130 -18.28 -7.36 -1.97
N ASP A 131 -18.46 -7.15 -3.29
CA ASP A 131 -17.48 -7.53 -4.33
C ASP A 131 -16.56 -6.35 -4.72
N PRO A 132 -15.24 -6.46 -4.51
CA PRO A 132 -14.27 -5.44 -4.88
C PRO A 132 -14.27 -5.09 -6.37
N ALA A 133 -14.47 -6.07 -7.26
CA ALA A 133 -14.35 -5.83 -8.70
C ALA A 133 -15.52 -4.97 -9.23
N THR A 134 -16.74 -5.21 -8.73
CA THR A 134 -17.91 -4.40 -9.08
C THR A 134 -17.81 -2.97 -8.53
N ALA A 135 -17.23 -2.80 -7.32
CA ALA A 135 -16.95 -1.48 -6.76
C ALA A 135 -15.96 -0.69 -7.63
N ILE A 136 -14.87 -1.32 -8.08
CA ILE A 136 -13.88 -0.70 -8.97
C ILE A 136 -14.49 -0.36 -10.33
N ARG A 137 -15.30 -1.24 -10.92
CA ARG A 137 -16.01 -0.93 -12.18
C ARG A 137 -16.88 0.31 -12.05
N THR A 138 -17.59 0.42 -10.94
CA THR A 138 -18.44 1.58 -10.65
C THR A 138 -17.61 2.86 -10.56
N LEU A 139 -16.46 2.83 -9.86
CA LEU A 139 -15.52 3.97 -9.78
C LEU A 139 -15.06 4.43 -11.17
N VAL A 140 -14.67 3.50 -12.04
CA VAL A 140 -14.22 3.83 -13.41
C VAL A 140 -15.37 4.39 -14.26
N GLN A 141 -16.60 3.86 -14.13
CA GLN A 141 -17.77 4.40 -14.84
C GLN A 141 -18.08 5.84 -14.42
N VAL A 142 -17.95 6.13 -13.13
CA VAL A 142 -18.12 7.45 -12.56
C VAL A 142 -17.11 8.44 -13.13
N ALA A 143 -15.83 8.08 -13.16
CA ALA A 143 -14.79 8.89 -13.79
C ALA A 143 -15.15 9.25 -15.24
N GLY A 144 -15.69 8.27 -15.98
CA GLY A 144 -16.19 8.47 -17.33
C GLY A 144 -17.38 9.43 -17.43
N ARG A 145 -18.34 9.36 -16.48
CA ARG A 145 -19.46 10.31 -16.42
C ARG A 145 -18.99 11.73 -16.16
N VAL A 146 -18.06 11.91 -15.23
CA VAL A 146 -17.46 13.23 -14.92
C VAL A 146 -16.72 13.78 -16.15
N GLY A 147 -15.90 12.97 -16.80
CA GLY A 147 -15.21 13.38 -18.04
C GLY A 147 -16.19 13.73 -19.17
N SER A 148 -17.26 12.95 -19.34
CA SER A 148 -18.29 13.19 -20.35
C SER A 148 -19.09 14.46 -20.08
N LEU A 149 -19.37 14.75 -18.81
CA LEU A 149 -20.03 16.00 -18.43
C LEU A 149 -19.17 17.21 -18.74
N LEU A 150 -17.90 17.20 -18.34
CA LEU A 150 -17.01 18.33 -18.59
C LEU A 150 -16.86 18.57 -20.10
N THR A 151 -16.84 17.47 -20.88
CA THR A 151 -16.88 17.50 -22.35
C THR A 151 -18.15 18.18 -22.86
N GLY A 152 -19.33 17.75 -22.38
CA GLY A 152 -20.61 18.34 -22.75
C GLY A 152 -20.72 19.81 -22.37
N PHE A 153 -20.17 20.20 -21.22
CA PHE A 153 -20.08 21.59 -20.77
C PHE A 153 -19.26 22.45 -21.74
N TYR A 154 -18.05 22.01 -22.11
CA TYR A 154 -17.23 22.77 -23.07
C TYR A 154 -17.88 22.85 -24.47
N LEU A 155 -18.53 21.79 -24.92
CA LEU A 155 -19.29 21.80 -26.18
C LEU A 155 -20.48 22.77 -26.11
N PHE A 156 -21.21 22.80 -24.98
CA PHE A 156 -22.28 23.76 -24.75
C PHE A 156 -21.76 25.20 -24.81
N VAL A 157 -20.64 25.50 -24.14
CA VAL A 157 -20.00 26.82 -24.21
C VAL A 157 -19.63 27.18 -25.64
N GLY A 158 -19.02 26.27 -26.38
CA GLY A 158 -18.65 26.48 -27.79
C GLY A 158 -19.86 26.78 -28.68
N LEU A 159 -20.89 25.92 -28.64
CA LEU A 159 -22.13 26.11 -29.40
C LEU A 159 -22.85 27.40 -29.03
N TYR A 160 -22.83 27.77 -27.75
CA TYR A 160 -23.41 29.01 -27.28
C TYR A 160 -22.66 30.24 -27.82
N LEU A 161 -21.33 30.24 -27.79
CA LEU A 161 -20.51 31.33 -28.37
C LEU A 161 -20.79 31.51 -29.87
N VAL A 162 -20.97 30.40 -30.59
CA VAL A 162 -21.38 30.41 -32.00
C VAL A 162 -22.77 31.01 -32.19
N ALA A 163 -23.76 30.55 -31.42
CA ALA A 163 -25.13 31.03 -31.51
C ALA A 163 -25.19 32.54 -31.24
N MET A 164 -24.39 33.04 -30.29
CA MET A 164 -24.27 34.45 -30.04
C MET A 164 -23.56 35.21 -31.15
N GLY A 165 -22.50 34.66 -31.74
CA GLY A 165 -21.87 35.22 -32.93
C GLY A 165 -22.88 35.41 -34.07
N ALA A 166 -23.77 34.43 -34.26
CA ALA A 166 -24.85 34.50 -35.25
C ALA A 166 -25.89 35.60 -34.91
N VAL A 167 -26.30 35.73 -33.65
CA VAL A 167 -27.21 36.80 -33.20
C VAL A 167 -26.59 38.19 -33.39
N LEU A 168 -25.32 38.37 -33.01
CA LEU A 168 -24.59 39.63 -33.20
C LEU A 168 -24.39 39.98 -34.68
N ALA A 169 -24.20 38.98 -35.54
CA ALA A 169 -24.18 39.16 -36.98
C ALA A 169 -25.55 39.59 -37.54
N ALA A 170 -26.64 38.99 -37.04
CA ALA A 170 -28.02 39.34 -37.43
C ALA A 170 -28.40 40.78 -37.03
N GLU A 171 -27.87 41.28 -35.91
CA GLU A 171 -28.03 42.68 -35.45
C GLU A 171 -27.18 43.71 -36.23
N ARG A 172 -26.57 43.30 -37.37
CA ARG A 172 -25.80 44.14 -38.32
C ARG A 172 -24.54 44.83 -37.75
N ARG A 173 -23.82 44.20 -36.82
CA ARG A 173 -22.54 44.74 -36.30
C ARG A 173 -21.27 44.04 -36.83
N ILE A 174 -21.36 43.17 -37.86
CA ILE A 174 -20.21 42.46 -38.49
C ILE A 174 -20.37 42.46 -40.03
N PRO A 175 -19.30 42.57 -40.86
CA PRO A 175 -19.39 42.67 -42.33
C PRO A 175 -19.96 41.41 -43.03
N PRO A 176 -20.42 41.51 -44.31
CA PRO A 176 -21.43 40.65 -44.92
C PRO A 176 -20.86 39.37 -45.54
N LEU A 177 -19.99 38.63 -44.85
CA LEU A 177 -19.70 37.24 -45.25
C LEU A 177 -20.81 36.28 -44.79
N ALA A 178 -21.46 36.57 -43.65
CA ALA A 178 -22.59 35.79 -43.14
C ALA A 178 -23.94 36.07 -43.82
N ALA A 179 -24.02 37.12 -44.65
CA ALA A 179 -25.24 37.52 -45.35
C ALA A 179 -25.45 36.79 -46.70
N GLN A 180 -24.46 36.01 -47.16
CA GLN A 180 -24.55 35.27 -48.42
C GLN A 180 -24.91 33.79 -48.17
N PRO A 181 -25.74 33.15 -49.02
CA PRO A 181 -26.17 31.76 -48.84
C PRO A 181 -25.03 30.74 -48.69
N TRP A 182 -23.89 31.01 -49.33
CA TRP A 182 -22.69 30.17 -49.23
C TRP A 182 -21.93 30.36 -47.92
N GLY A 183 -22.10 31.50 -47.22
CA GLY A 183 -21.46 31.77 -45.94
C GLY A 183 -21.88 30.77 -44.86
N LEU A 184 -23.19 30.48 -44.77
CA LEU A 184 -23.72 29.43 -43.88
C LEU A 184 -23.30 28.02 -44.34
N ALA A 185 -23.27 27.77 -45.66
CA ALA A 185 -22.85 26.50 -46.23
C ALA A 185 -21.36 26.17 -45.98
N VAL A 186 -20.50 27.18 -45.77
CA VAL A 186 -19.08 27.00 -45.41
C VAL A 186 -18.88 27.05 -43.89
N PHE A 187 -19.60 27.93 -43.18
CA PHE A 187 -19.45 28.12 -41.75
C PHE A 187 -19.90 26.89 -40.93
N ILE A 188 -21.01 26.26 -41.28
CA ILE A 188 -21.51 25.09 -40.54
C ILE A 188 -20.53 23.91 -40.64
N PRO A 189 -20.04 23.50 -41.82
CA PRO A 189 -18.98 22.49 -41.91
C PRO A 189 -17.69 22.88 -41.20
N ALA A 190 -17.23 24.14 -41.33
CA ALA A 190 -16.01 24.60 -40.65
C ALA A 190 -16.15 24.54 -39.12
N LEU A 191 -17.32 24.88 -38.59
CA LEU A 191 -17.62 24.77 -37.17
C LEU A 191 -17.67 23.31 -36.71
N LEU A 192 -18.31 22.43 -37.47
CA LEU A 192 -18.35 21.00 -37.15
C LEU A 192 -16.93 20.40 -37.15
N VAL A 193 -16.09 20.80 -38.11
CA VAL A 193 -14.67 20.42 -38.14
C VAL A 193 -13.94 20.99 -36.91
N ALA A 194 -14.14 22.25 -36.55
CA ALA A 194 -13.52 22.85 -35.37
C ALA A 194 -13.94 22.15 -34.07
N LEU A 195 -15.23 21.83 -33.91
CA LEU A 195 -15.74 21.09 -32.76
C LEU A 195 -15.19 19.66 -32.71
N LEU A 196 -15.06 19.00 -33.86
CA LEU A 196 -14.46 17.67 -33.96
C LEU A 196 -12.98 17.69 -33.61
N VAL A 197 -12.23 18.71 -34.07
CA VAL A 197 -10.84 18.93 -33.69
C VAL A 197 -10.75 19.15 -32.18
N VAL A 198 -11.51 20.08 -31.60
CA VAL A 198 -11.52 20.32 -30.14
C VAL A 198 -11.86 19.06 -29.36
N ALA A 199 -12.84 18.29 -29.81
CA ALA A 199 -13.23 17.04 -29.16
C ALA A 199 -12.13 15.98 -29.21
N GLN A 200 -11.42 15.86 -30.34
CA GLN A 200 -10.37 14.86 -30.51
C GLN A 200 -9.02 15.26 -29.90
N THR A 201 -8.62 16.52 -30.00
CA THR A 201 -7.30 16.97 -29.55
C THR A 201 -7.28 17.40 -28.09
N ASN A 202 -8.34 18.06 -27.62
CA ASN A 202 -8.31 18.70 -26.30
C ASN A 202 -9.14 17.91 -25.29
N LEU A 203 -10.37 17.53 -25.64
CA LEU A 203 -11.28 16.89 -24.69
C LEU A 203 -10.86 15.45 -24.32
N ARG A 204 -10.25 14.70 -25.25
CA ARG A 204 -9.71 13.35 -24.95
C ARG A 204 -8.59 13.38 -23.91
N ILE A 205 -7.65 14.33 -24.02
CA ILE A 205 -6.56 14.49 -23.06
C ILE A 205 -7.12 14.86 -21.68
N ILE A 206 -8.10 15.78 -21.64
CA ILE A 206 -8.78 16.16 -20.40
C ILE A 206 -9.49 14.96 -19.77
N GLN A 207 -10.18 14.13 -20.57
CA GLN A 207 -10.82 12.92 -20.05
C GLN A 207 -9.79 11.92 -19.51
N ALA A 208 -8.67 11.71 -20.20
CA ALA A 208 -7.58 10.86 -19.72
C ALA A 208 -7.00 11.36 -18.40
N ASP A 209 -6.77 12.67 -18.28
CA ASP A 209 -6.27 13.30 -17.06
C ASP A 209 -7.28 13.18 -15.89
N ILE A 210 -8.58 13.25 -16.16
CA ILE A 210 -9.61 12.97 -15.15
C ILE A 210 -9.49 11.53 -14.64
N TYR A 211 -9.38 10.54 -15.53
CA TYR A 211 -9.17 9.15 -15.10
C TYR A 211 -7.91 9.02 -14.25
N TYR A 212 -6.79 9.59 -14.69
CA TYR A 212 -5.55 9.59 -13.93
C TYR A 212 -5.71 10.22 -12.54
N LYS A 213 -6.23 11.45 -12.46
CA LYS A 213 -6.42 12.17 -11.19
C LYS A 213 -7.38 11.47 -10.25
N GLN A 214 -8.39 10.78 -10.76
CA GLN A 214 -9.29 9.97 -9.93
C GLN A 214 -8.63 8.66 -9.47
N GLY A 215 -7.68 8.11 -10.24
CA GLY A 215 -6.89 6.92 -9.91
C GLY A 215 -5.78 7.17 -8.88
N GLU A 216 -5.15 8.34 -8.91
CA GLU A 216 -3.96 8.67 -8.14
C GLU A 216 -4.13 8.57 -6.60
N PRO A 217 -5.25 9.00 -5.99
CA PRO A 217 -5.48 8.80 -4.56
C PRO A 217 -5.51 7.33 -4.15
N TRP A 218 -6.02 6.45 -5.01
CA TRP A 218 -6.01 5.00 -4.76
C TRP A 218 -4.59 4.45 -4.80
N ASN A 219 -3.78 4.92 -5.74
CA ASN A 219 -2.38 4.53 -5.85
C ASN A 219 -1.59 4.90 -4.58
N ARG A 220 -1.74 6.15 -4.11
CA ARG A 220 -1.08 6.63 -2.88
C ARG A 220 -1.48 5.86 -1.63
N ASN A 221 -2.71 5.32 -1.59
CA ASN A 221 -3.23 4.55 -0.47
C ASN A 221 -2.99 3.03 -0.60
N GLY A 222 -2.19 2.59 -1.59
CA GLY A 222 -1.90 1.17 -1.82
C GLY A 222 -3.08 0.37 -2.39
N GLN A 223 -4.13 1.04 -2.86
CA GLN A 223 -5.31 0.42 -3.49
C GLN A 223 -5.09 0.30 -5.00
N TRP A 224 -4.04 -0.44 -5.39
CA TRP A 224 -3.52 -0.46 -6.76
C TRP A 224 -4.48 -1.00 -7.81
N ASP A 225 -5.39 -1.93 -7.46
CA ASP A 225 -6.38 -2.44 -8.43
C ASP A 225 -7.32 -1.36 -8.94
N ALA A 226 -7.77 -0.48 -8.03
CA ALA A 226 -8.56 0.68 -8.41
C ALA A 226 -7.73 1.64 -9.26
N ALA A 227 -6.49 1.94 -8.85
CA ALA A 227 -5.61 2.84 -9.60
C ALA A 227 -5.33 2.33 -11.03
N LEU A 228 -4.94 1.06 -11.17
CA LEU A 228 -4.65 0.41 -12.45
C LEU A 228 -5.86 0.41 -13.38
N ALA A 229 -7.07 0.20 -12.86
CA ALA A 229 -8.29 0.26 -13.66
C ALA A 229 -8.54 1.66 -14.25
N HIS A 230 -8.22 2.73 -13.50
CA HIS A 230 -8.30 4.10 -13.98
C HIS A 230 -7.19 4.42 -14.99
N PHE A 231 -5.93 4.09 -14.67
CA PHE A 231 -4.80 4.41 -15.55
C PHE A 231 -4.89 3.68 -16.90
N LYS A 232 -5.34 2.41 -16.92
CA LYS A 232 -5.64 1.68 -18.16
C LYS A 232 -6.66 2.42 -19.03
N GLN A 233 -7.65 3.08 -18.42
CA GLN A 233 -8.64 3.86 -19.16
C GLN A 233 -8.07 5.19 -19.69
N ALA A 234 -7.18 5.84 -18.95
CA ALA A 234 -6.42 6.99 -19.44
C ALA A 234 -5.58 6.61 -20.67
N ILE A 235 -4.85 5.49 -20.62
CA ILE A 235 -4.07 4.96 -21.75
C ILE A 235 -4.94 4.71 -22.98
N ARG A 236 -6.15 4.14 -22.83
CA ARG A 236 -7.07 3.91 -23.96
C ARG A 236 -7.51 5.19 -24.66
N LEU A 237 -7.59 6.31 -23.92
CA LEU A 237 -7.97 7.61 -24.49
C LEU A 237 -6.79 8.29 -25.17
N THR A 238 -5.60 8.16 -24.59
CA THR A 238 -4.36 8.82 -25.04
C THR A 238 -3.17 7.85 -24.99
N PRO A 239 -3.04 6.94 -25.98
CA PRO A 239 -2.00 5.89 -25.99
C PRO A 239 -0.60 6.39 -26.36
N ASN A 240 -0.45 7.68 -26.68
CA ASN A 240 0.81 8.30 -27.08
C ASN A 240 1.44 9.13 -25.95
N GLU A 241 0.87 9.10 -24.75
CA GLU A 241 1.35 9.84 -23.57
C GLU A 241 2.08 8.88 -22.64
N ASP A 242 3.41 9.02 -22.52
CA ASP A 242 4.27 8.15 -21.70
C ASP A 242 3.86 8.15 -20.22
N PHE A 243 3.42 9.31 -19.74
CA PHE A 243 3.05 9.56 -18.35
C PHE A 243 2.07 8.51 -17.81
N TYR A 244 1.01 8.15 -18.55
CA TYR A 244 0.04 7.17 -18.07
C TYR A 244 0.61 5.74 -18.02
N TYR A 245 1.53 5.41 -18.93
CA TYR A 245 2.27 4.15 -18.88
C TYR A 245 3.22 4.11 -17.68
N LEU A 246 3.95 5.20 -17.39
CA LEU A 246 4.82 5.30 -16.23
C LEU A 246 4.08 5.00 -14.93
N TRP A 247 2.96 5.66 -14.69
CA TRP A 247 2.15 5.45 -13.49
C TRP A 247 1.53 4.05 -13.43
N THR A 248 1.10 3.50 -14.58
CA THR A 248 0.57 2.13 -14.65
C THR A 248 1.67 1.10 -14.31
N GLY A 249 2.85 1.26 -14.90
CA GLY A 249 4.00 0.37 -14.68
C GLY A 249 4.53 0.45 -13.24
N SER A 250 4.61 1.66 -12.69
CA SER A 250 4.94 1.90 -11.28
C SER A 250 3.91 1.28 -10.33
N ALA A 251 2.61 1.41 -10.61
CA ALA A 251 1.56 0.78 -9.80
C ALA A 251 1.63 -0.75 -9.83
N PHE A 252 1.92 -1.37 -10.98
CA PHE A 252 2.20 -2.81 -11.05
C PHE A 252 3.43 -3.21 -10.22
N LEU A 253 4.51 -2.44 -10.32
CA LEU A 253 5.74 -2.67 -9.56
C LEU A 253 5.50 -2.56 -8.05
N GLU A 254 4.82 -1.53 -7.57
CA GLU A 254 4.50 -1.36 -6.15
C GLU A 254 3.58 -2.48 -5.65
N LYS A 255 2.55 -2.85 -6.42
CA LYS A 255 1.67 -3.98 -6.10
C LYS A 255 2.45 -5.29 -5.94
N SER A 256 3.50 -5.51 -6.75
CA SER A 256 4.29 -6.75 -6.72
C SER A 256 4.92 -7.04 -5.36
N LYS A 257 5.24 -6.01 -4.57
CA LYS A 257 5.90 -6.14 -3.26
C LYS A 257 5.04 -6.88 -2.23
N GLN A 258 3.73 -6.94 -2.43
CA GLN A 258 2.77 -7.54 -1.50
C GLN A 258 2.01 -8.74 -2.09
N ALA A 259 2.32 -9.11 -3.34
CA ALA A 259 1.60 -10.16 -4.05
C ALA A 259 2.11 -11.57 -3.71
N PRO A 260 1.24 -12.60 -3.75
CA PRO A 260 1.65 -13.98 -3.57
C PRO A 260 2.60 -14.42 -4.71
N THR A 261 3.45 -15.40 -4.42
CA THR A 261 4.38 -15.98 -5.41
C THR A 261 3.75 -17.08 -6.26
N ASP A 262 2.68 -17.68 -5.76
CA ASP A 262 2.10 -18.88 -6.36
C ASP A 262 0.96 -18.47 -7.29
N TYR A 263 0.91 -19.04 -8.50
CA TYR A 263 -0.07 -18.83 -9.59
C TYR A 263 0.38 -17.86 -10.71
N ARG A 264 0.30 -18.28 -11.98
CA ARG A 264 0.63 -17.45 -13.16
C ARG A 264 -0.57 -17.34 -14.08
N ILE A 265 -0.93 -16.12 -14.47
CA ILE A 265 -1.95 -15.78 -15.46
C ILE A 265 -1.31 -15.34 -16.78
N LEU A 266 -0.20 -14.59 -16.70
CA LEU A 266 0.48 -14.05 -17.88
C LEU A 266 1.60 -14.99 -18.34
N PRO A 267 1.83 -15.11 -19.67
CA PRO A 267 3.04 -15.73 -20.19
C PRO A 267 4.28 -14.93 -19.77
N ASP A 268 5.48 -15.50 -19.91
CA ASP A 268 6.73 -14.84 -19.51
C ASP A 268 7.05 -13.57 -20.33
N SER A 269 6.46 -13.42 -21.51
CA SER A 269 6.62 -12.24 -22.37
C SER A 269 5.27 -11.85 -22.99
N PRO A 270 4.37 -11.21 -22.22
CA PRO A 270 3.05 -10.84 -22.68
C PRO A 270 3.14 -9.62 -23.59
N THR A 271 2.22 -9.54 -24.56
CA THR A 271 2.06 -8.33 -25.35
C THR A 271 1.52 -7.19 -24.49
N LEU A 272 1.81 -5.94 -24.86
CA LEU A 272 1.24 -4.78 -24.20
C LEU A 272 -0.30 -4.83 -24.17
N SER A 273 -0.92 -5.29 -25.26
CA SER A 273 -2.37 -5.46 -25.33
C SER A 273 -2.89 -6.50 -24.34
N ALA A 274 -2.18 -7.62 -24.13
CA ALA A 274 -2.57 -8.62 -23.14
C ALA A 274 -2.58 -8.03 -21.73
N VAL A 275 -1.55 -7.25 -21.35
CA VAL A 275 -1.45 -6.61 -20.04
C VAL A 275 -2.55 -5.54 -19.84
N LEU A 276 -2.76 -4.68 -20.83
CA LEU A 276 -3.75 -3.58 -20.74
C LEU A 276 -5.20 -4.07 -20.80
N ASN A 277 -5.46 -5.26 -21.36
CA ASN A 277 -6.79 -5.86 -21.45
C ASN A 277 -7.14 -6.82 -20.32
N LEU A 278 -6.22 -7.07 -19.37
CA LEU A 278 -6.56 -7.83 -18.16
C LEU A 278 -7.79 -7.25 -17.46
N SER A 279 -8.73 -8.12 -17.10
CA SER A 279 -9.92 -7.78 -16.33
C SER A 279 -9.54 -7.26 -14.94
N ILE A 280 -10.49 -6.66 -14.23
CA ILE A 280 -10.25 -6.18 -12.85
C ILE A 280 -9.99 -7.38 -11.93
N GLU A 281 -10.72 -8.46 -12.14
CA GLU A 281 -10.61 -9.73 -11.44
C GLU A 281 -9.23 -10.38 -11.68
N ASP A 282 -8.78 -10.47 -12.92
CA ASP A 282 -7.47 -11.04 -13.25
C ASP A 282 -6.34 -10.15 -12.72
N THR A 283 -6.47 -8.83 -12.85
CA THR A 283 -5.50 -7.87 -12.29
C THR A 283 -5.35 -8.06 -10.79
N GLY A 284 -6.46 -8.28 -10.08
CA GLY A 284 -6.50 -8.55 -8.64
C GLY A 284 -5.74 -9.81 -8.22
N ARG A 285 -5.68 -10.82 -9.10
CA ARG A 285 -5.14 -12.17 -8.82
C ARG A 285 -3.73 -12.41 -9.34
N LEU A 286 -3.10 -11.43 -9.98
CA LEU A 286 -1.73 -11.57 -10.49
C LEU A 286 -0.75 -11.89 -9.36
N SER A 287 0.13 -12.86 -9.60
CA SER A 287 1.25 -13.12 -8.70
C SER A 287 2.31 -12.03 -8.81
N ARG A 288 3.25 -12.04 -7.86
CA ARG A 288 4.43 -11.18 -7.87
C ARG A 288 5.18 -11.25 -9.21
N VAL A 289 5.31 -12.45 -9.78
CA VAL A 289 5.99 -12.67 -11.07
C VAL A 289 5.20 -12.03 -12.21
N ASP A 290 3.89 -12.29 -12.31
CA ASP A 290 3.05 -11.67 -13.35
C ASP A 290 3.05 -10.14 -13.27
N LEU A 291 3.05 -9.58 -12.05
CA LEU A 291 3.09 -8.14 -11.82
C LEU A 291 4.41 -7.51 -12.29
N LEU A 292 5.54 -8.17 -12.02
CA LEU A 292 6.85 -7.70 -12.50
C LEU A 292 6.93 -7.76 -14.03
N VAL A 293 6.43 -8.83 -14.65
CA VAL A 293 6.39 -8.94 -16.11
C VAL A 293 5.46 -7.86 -16.72
N ALA A 294 4.29 -7.65 -16.13
CA ALA A 294 3.36 -6.59 -16.54
C ALA A 294 3.97 -5.19 -16.40
N ALA A 295 4.65 -4.92 -15.28
CA ALA A 295 5.36 -3.67 -15.04
C ALA A 295 6.46 -3.45 -16.08
N GLU A 296 7.27 -4.47 -16.39
CA GLU A 296 8.35 -4.38 -17.38
C GLU A 296 7.79 -4.05 -18.77
N THR A 297 6.75 -4.75 -19.21
CA THR A 297 6.08 -4.52 -20.50
C THR A 297 5.56 -3.08 -20.62
N VAL A 298 4.95 -2.56 -19.55
CA VAL A 298 4.35 -1.22 -19.55
C VAL A 298 5.42 -0.12 -19.43
N LEU A 299 6.44 -0.28 -18.58
CA LEU A 299 7.53 0.69 -18.40
C LEU A 299 8.40 0.81 -19.65
N LYS A 300 8.68 -0.31 -20.33
CA LYS A 300 9.37 -0.28 -21.63
C LYS A 300 8.60 0.53 -22.65
N ARG A 301 7.26 0.38 -22.70
CA ARG A 301 6.42 1.20 -23.57
C ARG A 301 6.47 2.68 -23.21
N ALA A 302 6.47 3.02 -21.93
CA ALA A 302 6.60 4.41 -21.48
C ALA A 302 7.90 5.04 -21.99
N ARG A 303 9.02 4.32 -21.85
CA ARG A 303 10.34 4.75 -22.35
C ARG A 303 10.41 4.85 -23.89
N GLU A 304 9.76 3.95 -24.62
CA GLU A 304 9.69 4.02 -26.08
C GLU A 304 9.02 5.32 -26.56
N ILE A 305 7.98 5.76 -25.84
CA ILE A 305 7.25 6.99 -26.17
C ILE A 305 8.10 8.22 -25.83
N ASN A 306 8.77 8.23 -24.68
CA ASN A 306 9.59 9.34 -24.23
C ASN A 306 10.91 8.84 -23.61
N PRO A 307 11.99 8.72 -24.40
CA PRO A 307 13.26 8.17 -23.92
C PRO A 307 14.05 9.12 -23.01
N LEU A 308 13.65 10.39 -22.92
CA LEU A 308 14.36 11.42 -22.14
C LEU A 308 13.85 11.57 -20.70
N ASN A 309 12.75 10.90 -20.36
CA ASN A 309 12.22 10.92 -19.02
C ASN A 309 12.96 9.90 -18.13
N THR A 310 13.74 10.43 -17.19
CA THR A 310 14.58 9.65 -16.25
C THR A 310 13.79 8.64 -15.42
N ASP A 311 12.53 8.94 -15.11
CA ASP A 311 11.71 8.08 -14.23
C ASP A 311 11.43 6.73 -14.86
N HIS A 312 11.41 6.61 -16.19
CA HIS A 312 11.21 5.32 -16.85
C HIS A 312 12.36 4.37 -16.57
N SER A 313 13.60 4.84 -16.74
CA SER A 313 14.80 4.04 -16.44
C SER A 313 14.97 3.82 -14.94
N ALA A 314 14.70 4.81 -14.09
CA ALA A 314 14.73 4.61 -12.64
C ALA A 314 13.72 3.52 -12.18
N ASN A 315 12.50 3.50 -12.73
CA ASN A 315 11.53 2.44 -12.40
C ASN A 315 11.92 1.07 -12.97
N LEU A 316 12.52 1.01 -14.17
CA LEU A 316 13.08 -0.24 -14.70
C LEU A 316 14.23 -0.76 -13.83
N ALA A 317 15.07 0.13 -13.31
CA ALA A 317 16.14 -0.25 -12.38
C ALA A 317 15.58 -0.88 -11.10
N ARG A 318 14.59 -0.23 -10.46
CA ARG A 318 13.87 -0.77 -9.29
C ARG A 318 13.17 -2.09 -9.58
N LEU A 319 12.63 -2.25 -10.79
CA LEU A 319 12.02 -3.50 -11.24
C LEU A 319 13.04 -4.64 -11.33
N TYR A 320 14.19 -4.40 -11.94
CA TYR A 320 15.23 -5.43 -12.05
C TYR A 320 15.88 -5.76 -10.70
N LYS A 321 15.95 -4.80 -9.77
CA LYS A 321 16.29 -5.07 -8.38
C LYS A 321 15.31 -6.06 -7.73
N ASN A 322 14.00 -5.86 -7.91
CA ASN A 322 12.99 -6.80 -7.39
C ASN A 322 13.13 -8.21 -7.98
N TRP A 323 13.48 -8.33 -9.26
CA TRP A 323 13.82 -9.62 -9.87
C TRP A 323 15.06 -10.26 -9.25
N ALA A 324 16.11 -9.47 -8.98
CA ALA A 324 17.31 -9.96 -8.33
C ALA A 324 17.02 -10.50 -6.92
N ASP A 325 16.11 -9.86 -6.17
CA ASP A 325 15.71 -10.31 -4.84
C ASP A 325 14.96 -11.65 -4.85
N MET A 326 14.29 -11.98 -5.97
CA MET A 326 13.52 -13.22 -6.13
C MET A 326 14.32 -14.38 -6.72
N THR A 327 15.50 -14.12 -7.27
CA THR A 327 16.29 -15.09 -8.04
C THR A 327 17.60 -15.42 -7.32
N LYS A 328 18.29 -16.48 -7.78
CA LYS A 328 19.56 -16.95 -7.21
C LYS A 328 20.58 -17.23 -8.32
N GLY A 329 21.85 -17.36 -7.96
CA GLY A 329 22.91 -17.75 -8.91
C GLY A 329 23.08 -16.76 -10.07
N GLU A 330 23.27 -17.29 -11.28
CA GLU A 330 23.51 -16.50 -12.49
C GLU A 330 22.35 -15.57 -12.86
N GLU A 331 21.11 -16.03 -12.65
CA GLU A 331 19.92 -15.24 -12.95
C GLU A 331 19.83 -13.98 -12.07
N ARG A 332 20.14 -14.12 -10.77
CA ARG A 332 20.26 -12.97 -9.86
C ARG A 332 21.29 -11.97 -10.37
N GLN A 333 22.47 -12.45 -10.77
CA GLN A 333 23.53 -11.57 -11.28
C GLN A 333 23.12 -10.82 -12.55
N LYS A 334 22.42 -11.50 -13.47
CA LYS A 334 21.87 -10.87 -14.68
C LYS A 334 20.91 -9.72 -14.35
N PHE A 335 20.02 -9.91 -13.37
CA PHE A 335 19.08 -8.86 -12.97
C PHE A 335 19.75 -7.70 -12.22
N ILE A 336 20.77 -7.96 -11.39
CA ILE A 336 21.57 -6.90 -10.77
C ILE A 336 22.24 -6.03 -11.84
N GLN A 337 22.87 -6.66 -12.85
CA GLN A 337 23.52 -5.91 -13.94
C GLN A 337 22.52 -5.07 -14.74
N LYS A 338 21.32 -5.60 -15.01
CA LYS A 338 20.25 -4.82 -15.64
C LYS A 338 19.81 -3.63 -14.77
N SER A 339 19.69 -3.82 -13.46
CA SER A 339 19.30 -2.75 -12.54
C SER A 339 20.30 -1.60 -12.57
N ILE A 340 21.59 -1.92 -12.47
CA ILE A 340 22.69 -0.94 -12.53
C ILE A 340 22.70 -0.19 -13.86
N ALA A 341 22.61 -0.90 -14.99
CA ALA A 341 22.60 -0.26 -16.30
C ALA A 341 21.42 0.72 -16.48
N GLU A 342 20.27 0.41 -15.89
CA GLU A 342 19.10 1.29 -15.91
C GLU A 342 19.29 2.52 -14.99
N TYR A 343 19.91 2.36 -13.81
CA TYR A 343 20.28 3.52 -12.98
C TYR A 343 21.33 4.40 -13.64
N GLU A 344 22.35 3.83 -14.28
CA GLU A 344 23.36 4.57 -15.05
C GLU A 344 22.69 5.36 -16.19
N THR A 345 21.71 4.75 -16.87
CA THR A 345 20.90 5.43 -17.89
C THR A 345 20.11 6.59 -17.28
N ALA A 346 19.41 6.37 -16.15
CA ALA A 346 18.66 7.41 -15.46
C ALA A 346 19.57 8.58 -15.02
N LEU A 347 20.74 8.27 -14.45
CA LEU A 347 21.74 9.26 -14.03
C LEU A 347 22.37 10.01 -15.21
N SER A 348 22.49 9.40 -16.38
CA SER A 348 22.93 10.10 -17.60
C SER A 348 21.91 11.15 -18.05
N LEU A 349 20.62 10.92 -17.81
CA LEU A 349 19.53 11.84 -18.13
C LEU A 349 19.34 12.90 -17.03
N SER A 350 19.63 12.56 -15.78
CA SER A 350 19.44 13.42 -14.60
C SER A 350 20.62 13.31 -13.62
N PRO A 351 21.80 13.85 -13.96
CA PRO A 351 23.03 13.68 -13.17
C PRO A 351 22.97 14.40 -11.81
N ASN A 352 22.09 15.38 -11.64
CA ASN A 352 21.95 16.12 -10.39
C ASN A 352 20.90 15.51 -9.43
N ALA A 353 20.37 14.33 -9.73
CA ALA A 353 19.36 13.66 -8.91
C ALA A 353 20.01 12.86 -7.76
N ALA A 354 20.28 13.52 -6.63
CA ALA A 354 20.92 12.90 -5.45
C ALA A 354 20.27 11.56 -5.02
N HIS A 355 18.93 11.47 -5.07
CA HIS A 355 18.20 10.23 -4.75
C HIS A 355 18.53 9.04 -5.67
N LEU A 356 18.83 9.26 -6.95
CA LEU A 356 19.20 8.18 -7.87
C LEU A 356 20.63 7.68 -7.61
N TRP A 357 21.55 8.56 -7.21
CA TRP A 357 22.88 8.18 -6.76
C TRP A 357 22.82 7.31 -5.51
N ASN A 358 21.95 7.66 -4.57
CA ASN A 358 21.66 6.87 -3.37
C ASN A 358 21.10 5.48 -3.71
N GLU A 359 20.11 5.40 -4.60
CA GLU A 359 19.54 4.12 -5.02
C GLU A 359 20.58 3.21 -5.69
N LEU A 360 21.45 3.78 -6.54
CA LEU A 360 22.56 3.06 -7.14
C LEU A 360 23.61 2.63 -6.09
N ALA A 361 23.91 3.49 -5.11
CA ALA A 361 24.83 3.16 -4.03
C ALA A 361 24.35 1.95 -3.20
N ILE A 362 23.05 1.88 -2.91
CA ILE A 362 22.42 0.74 -2.22
C ILE A 362 22.65 -0.56 -3.02
N ASP A 363 22.56 -0.52 -4.35
CA ASP A 363 22.77 -1.71 -5.18
C ASP A 363 24.24 -2.16 -5.18
N TYR A 364 25.19 -1.22 -5.24
CA TYR A 364 26.61 -1.55 -5.08
C TYR A 364 26.93 -2.10 -3.69
N LEU A 365 26.32 -1.53 -2.65
CA LEU A 365 26.56 -1.91 -1.26
C LEU A 365 26.01 -3.31 -0.96
N TYR A 366 24.73 -3.55 -1.22
CA TYR A 366 24.04 -4.76 -0.76
C TYR A 366 23.93 -5.87 -1.80
N LEU A 367 23.86 -5.54 -3.10
CA LEU A 367 23.67 -6.56 -4.14
C LEU A 367 24.99 -7.08 -4.69
N LEU A 368 25.98 -6.19 -4.84
CA LEU A 368 27.31 -6.51 -5.35
C LEU A 368 28.39 -6.66 -4.27
N GLY A 369 28.17 -6.16 -3.05
CA GLY A 369 29.19 -6.19 -2.01
C GLY A 369 30.45 -5.41 -2.40
N LYS A 370 30.28 -4.26 -3.07
CA LYS A 370 31.36 -3.36 -3.52
C LYS A 370 31.29 -2.04 -2.73
N PRO A 371 31.70 -2.03 -1.45
CA PRO A 371 31.54 -0.89 -0.55
C PRO A 371 32.29 0.35 -1.04
N GLU A 372 33.43 0.21 -1.71
CA GLU A 372 34.24 1.33 -2.20
C GLU A 372 33.50 2.13 -3.26
N LYS A 373 32.81 1.44 -4.18
CA LYS A 373 32.00 2.11 -5.20
C LYS A 373 30.75 2.73 -4.58
N ALA A 374 30.11 2.04 -3.65
CA ALA A 374 28.97 2.60 -2.92
C ALA A 374 29.35 3.91 -2.22
N ARG A 375 30.51 3.96 -1.56
CA ARG A 375 31.03 5.16 -0.91
C ARG A 375 31.21 6.33 -1.87
N GLU A 376 31.83 6.12 -3.03
CA GLU A 376 32.00 7.16 -4.06
C GLU A 376 30.64 7.76 -4.47
N LEU A 377 29.63 6.90 -4.66
CA LEU A 377 28.28 7.31 -5.05
C LEU A 377 27.55 8.08 -3.92
N ILE A 378 27.73 7.67 -2.67
CA ILE A 378 27.21 8.37 -1.48
C ILE A 378 27.86 9.75 -1.34
N GLU A 379 29.19 9.83 -1.46
CA GLU A 379 29.93 11.10 -1.40
C GLU A 379 29.52 12.04 -2.54
N HIS A 380 29.27 11.50 -3.74
CA HIS A 380 28.74 12.28 -4.85
C HIS A 380 27.33 12.80 -4.56
N SER A 381 26.44 11.96 -4.02
CA SER A 381 25.10 12.38 -3.60
C SER A 381 25.15 13.52 -2.56
N LEU A 382 26.02 13.42 -1.55
CA LEU A 382 26.24 14.49 -0.57
C LEU A 382 26.77 15.78 -1.20
N SER A 383 27.59 15.69 -2.25
CA SER A 383 28.09 16.87 -2.96
C SER A 383 27.00 17.60 -3.75
N LEU A 384 25.92 16.91 -4.12
CA LEU A 384 24.77 17.48 -4.82
C LEU A 384 23.74 18.06 -3.84
N ASP A 385 23.45 17.35 -2.75
CA ASP A 385 22.51 17.76 -1.71
C ASP A 385 22.93 17.23 -0.33
N ASP A 386 23.58 18.10 0.45
CA ASP A 386 24.06 17.82 1.81
C ASP A 386 22.93 17.83 2.86
N ARG A 387 21.69 18.11 2.42
CA ARG A 387 20.47 18.07 3.23
C ARG A 387 19.54 16.94 2.82
N TYR A 388 19.98 16.04 1.94
CA TYR A 388 19.21 14.85 1.62
C TYR A 388 19.40 13.78 2.71
N ASP A 389 18.42 13.69 3.60
CA ASP A 389 18.44 12.89 4.81
C ASP A 389 18.73 11.39 4.57
N GLN A 390 18.15 10.82 3.50
CA GLN A 390 18.37 9.44 3.08
C GLN A 390 19.85 9.14 2.77
N THR A 391 20.63 10.13 2.32
CA THR A 391 22.06 9.93 2.03
C THR A 391 22.83 9.58 3.31
N TYR A 392 22.54 10.27 4.41
CA TYR A 392 23.17 9.98 5.70
C TYR A 392 22.71 8.65 6.30
N MET A 393 21.48 8.23 6.03
CA MET A 393 21.03 6.88 6.40
C MET A 393 21.86 5.79 5.69
N ILE A 394 22.03 5.93 4.38
CA ILE A 394 22.82 4.99 3.57
C ILE A 394 24.30 5.03 3.97
N LEU A 395 24.82 6.20 4.32
CA LEU A 395 26.17 6.34 4.86
C LEU A 395 26.33 5.61 6.20
N GLY A 396 25.32 5.71 7.10
CA GLY A 396 25.30 4.96 8.34
C GLY A 396 25.29 3.44 8.10
N ASP A 397 24.43 3.00 7.19
CA ASP A 397 24.35 1.61 6.75
C ASP A 397 25.68 1.12 6.16
N PHE A 398 26.33 1.92 5.32
CA PHE A 398 27.67 1.66 4.78
C PHE A 398 28.68 1.43 5.91
N TYR A 399 28.75 2.33 6.89
CA TYR A 399 29.67 2.18 8.01
C TYR A 399 29.38 0.94 8.89
N LEU A 400 28.11 0.53 9.02
CA LEU A 400 27.78 -0.74 9.67
C LEU A 400 28.32 -1.95 8.91
N THR A 401 28.24 -1.96 7.57
CA THR A 401 28.83 -3.06 6.77
C THR A 401 30.34 -3.15 6.90
N GLU A 402 30.99 -2.02 7.19
CA GLU A 402 32.44 -1.92 7.44
C GLU A 402 32.83 -2.21 8.90
N GLY A 403 31.86 -2.44 9.79
CA GLY A 403 32.09 -2.63 11.24
C GLY A 403 32.49 -1.35 11.97
N LYS A 404 32.31 -0.17 11.37
CA LYS A 404 32.66 1.15 11.92
C LYS A 404 31.48 1.74 12.68
N THR A 405 31.20 1.20 13.87
CA THR A 405 30.02 1.55 14.69
C THR A 405 29.93 3.04 15.05
N GLU A 406 31.05 3.69 15.36
CA GLU A 406 31.06 5.12 15.73
C GLU A 406 30.72 6.02 14.53
N ASP A 407 31.30 5.75 13.36
CA ASP A 407 31.01 6.46 12.12
C ASP A 407 29.54 6.26 11.70
N ALA A 408 29.02 5.05 11.86
CA ALA A 408 27.61 4.75 11.59
C ALA A 408 26.67 5.57 12.50
N LEU A 409 26.98 5.63 13.80
CA LEU A 409 26.22 6.41 14.76
C LEU A 409 26.23 7.91 14.40
N ALA A 410 27.40 8.46 14.03
CA ALA A 410 27.52 9.86 13.61
C ALA A 410 26.71 10.15 12.34
N ALA A 411 26.76 9.26 11.34
CA ALA A 411 25.97 9.41 10.11
C ALA A 411 24.46 9.34 10.39
N TYR A 412 23.98 8.38 11.19
CA TYR A 412 22.56 8.33 11.57
C TYR A 412 22.12 9.53 12.40
N GLN A 413 22.95 10.02 13.32
CA GLN A 413 22.67 11.26 14.05
C GLN A 413 22.55 12.44 13.08
N LYS A 414 23.41 12.52 12.06
CA LYS A 414 23.30 13.54 11.02
C LYS A 414 22.00 13.44 10.23
N ALA A 415 21.57 12.22 9.89
CA ALA A 415 20.26 11.99 9.27
C ALA A 415 19.11 12.53 10.14
N LEU A 416 19.18 12.31 11.46
CA LEU A 416 18.19 12.82 12.42
C LEU A 416 18.25 14.32 12.66
N GLU A 417 19.43 14.95 12.56
CA GLU A 417 19.58 16.41 12.58
C GLU A 417 18.87 17.05 11.38
N VAL A 418 19.06 16.47 10.19
CA VAL A 418 18.45 16.95 8.95
C VAL A 418 16.95 16.70 8.93
N ASN A 419 16.53 15.47 9.30
CA ASN A 419 15.13 15.10 9.39
C ASN A 419 14.84 14.32 10.69
N PRO A 420 14.32 15.00 11.73
CA PRO A 420 13.97 14.37 12.98
C PRO A 420 12.80 13.38 12.90
N SER A 421 12.09 13.28 11.77
CA SER A 421 10.92 12.39 11.61
C SER A 421 11.27 10.95 11.20
N LEU A 422 12.55 10.66 10.89
CA LEU A 422 13.04 9.35 10.46
C LEU A 422 13.04 8.31 11.59
N THR A 423 11.85 7.77 11.90
CA THR A 423 11.63 6.93 13.08
C THR A 423 12.43 5.62 13.04
N ASN A 424 12.64 5.06 11.85
CA ASN A 424 13.49 3.89 11.62
C ASN A 424 14.97 4.14 11.98
N VAL A 425 15.47 5.36 11.81
CA VAL A 425 16.86 5.71 12.16
C VAL A 425 17.05 5.70 13.68
N TYR A 426 16.05 6.12 14.47
CA TYR A 426 16.10 5.99 15.93
C TYR A 426 16.27 4.53 16.38
N LEU A 427 15.66 3.55 15.70
CA LEU A 427 15.89 2.13 16.03
C LEU A 427 17.35 1.74 15.83
N ASN A 428 17.96 2.17 14.72
CA ASN A 428 19.36 1.87 14.42
C ASN A 428 20.27 2.54 15.46
N VAL A 429 20.06 3.82 15.78
CA VAL A 429 20.83 4.54 16.81
C VAL A 429 20.68 3.88 18.18
N ALA A 430 19.46 3.50 18.58
CA ALA A 430 19.22 2.83 19.85
C ALA A 430 19.92 1.46 19.92
N ARG A 431 19.89 0.69 18.84
CA ARG A 431 20.59 -0.60 18.73
C ARG A 431 22.10 -0.42 18.83
N LEU A 432 22.66 0.63 18.22
CA LEU A 432 24.09 0.94 18.32
C LEU A 432 24.49 1.31 19.74
N TYR A 433 23.68 2.13 20.43
CA TYR A 433 23.89 2.40 21.85
C TYR A 433 23.82 1.12 22.70
N GLN A 434 22.89 0.22 22.41
CA GLN A 434 22.82 -1.08 23.09
C GLN A 434 24.09 -1.92 22.86
N GLN A 435 24.59 -1.98 21.62
CA GLN A 435 25.83 -2.69 21.29
C GLN A 435 27.06 -2.10 22.01
N GLN A 436 27.07 -0.78 22.22
CA GLN A 436 28.10 -0.07 22.98
C GLN A 436 27.95 -0.21 24.51
N GLY A 437 26.88 -0.85 25.00
CA GLY A 437 26.58 -0.95 26.44
C GLY A 437 25.95 0.32 27.04
N GLU A 438 25.64 1.32 26.22
CA GLU A 438 25.04 2.60 26.60
C GLU A 438 23.51 2.46 26.77
N ILE A 439 23.08 1.56 27.65
CA ILE A 439 21.68 1.12 27.80
C ILE A 439 20.72 2.29 28.06
N THR A 440 21.11 3.27 28.89
CA THR A 440 20.27 4.44 29.18
C THR A 440 19.99 5.27 27.94
N LYS A 441 21.01 5.47 27.07
CA LYS A 441 20.85 6.20 25.80
C LYS A 441 20.00 5.40 24.82
N ALA A 442 20.14 4.08 24.78
CA ALA A 442 19.30 3.22 23.96
C ALA A 442 17.81 3.34 24.34
N ILE A 443 17.48 3.22 25.64
CA ILE A 443 16.10 3.36 26.14
C ILE A 443 15.54 4.75 25.79
N GLN A 444 16.31 5.82 26.02
CA GLN A 444 15.88 7.18 25.68
C GLN A 444 15.59 7.29 24.17
N THR A 445 16.48 6.78 23.33
CA THR A 445 16.34 6.84 21.87
C THR A 445 15.11 6.05 21.39
N TYR A 446 14.83 4.87 21.95
CA TYR A 446 13.59 4.13 21.67
C TYR A 446 12.34 4.92 22.08
N ARG A 447 12.35 5.58 23.24
CA ARG A 447 11.22 6.42 23.69
C ARG A 447 11.02 7.66 22.81
N GLU A 448 12.10 8.26 22.30
CA GLU A 448 12.02 9.34 21.32
C GLU A 448 11.38 8.87 20.02
N ALA A 449 11.73 7.67 19.53
CA ALA A 449 11.09 7.04 18.39
C ALA A 449 9.57 6.90 18.61
N LEU A 450 9.16 6.37 19.77
CA LEU A 450 7.76 6.18 20.14
C LEU A 450 7.00 7.51 20.32
N THR A 451 7.66 8.55 20.80
CA THR A 451 7.06 9.90 20.91
C THR A 451 6.69 10.45 19.53
N ARG A 452 7.52 10.21 18.52
CA ARG A 452 7.32 10.68 17.14
C ARG A 452 6.34 9.81 16.38
N LYS A 453 6.41 8.49 16.56
CA LYS A 453 5.51 7.51 15.97
C LYS A 453 4.93 6.60 17.06
N PRO A 454 3.80 6.98 17.68
CA PRO A 454 3.19 6.19 18.76
C PRO A 454 2.76 4.79 18.33
N LYS A 455 2.43 4.61 17.04
CA LYS A 455 2.15 3.29 16.45
C LYS A 455 3.40 2.74 15.77
N PHE A 456 4.34 2.25 16.56
CA PHE A 456 5.59 1.67 16.07
C PHE A 456 5.93 0.37 16.81
N PRO A 457 5.34 -0.77 16.39
CA PRO A 457 5.46 -2.03 17.12
C PRO A 457 6.90 -2.54 17.20
N GLU A 458 7.73 -2.28 16.19
CA GLU A 458 9.15 -2.66 16.17
C GLU A 458 9.95 -1.97 17.31
N ALA A 459 9.61 -0.73 17.65
CA ALA A 459 10.26 0.00 18.75
C ALA A 459 9.84 -0.55 20.11
N HIS A 460 8.55 -0.83 20.31
CA HIS A 460 8.06 -1.48 21.52
C HIS A 460 8.70 -2.87 21.70
N TYR A 461 8.77 -3.66 20.63
CA TYR A 461 9.42 -4.97 20.68
C TYR A 461 10.90 -4.87 21.07
N SER A 462 11.66 -3.98 20.43
CA SER A 462 13.08 -3.79 20.73
C SER A 462 13.32 -3.26 22.15
N LEU A 463 12.46 -2.37 22.63
CA LEU A 463 12.52 -1.85 23.99
C LEU A 463 12.15 -2.93 25.02
N GLY A 464 11.20 -3.81 24.70
CA GLY A 464 10.87 -4.99 25.49
C GLY A 464 12.05 -5.95 25.63
N GLN A 465 12.73 -6.26 24.51
CA GLN A 465 13.96 -7.07 24.52
C GLN A 465 15.06 -6.43 25.39
N LEU A 466 15.20 -5.11 25.30
CA LEU A 466 16.18 -4.39 26.10
C LEU A 466 15.85 -4.48 27.59
N TYR A 467 14.61 -4.23 28.01
CA TYR A 467 14.21 -4.38 29.41
C TYR A 467 14.34 -5.83 29.91
N GLU A 468 14.00 -6.81 29.09
CA GLU A 468 14.16 -8.23 29.41
C GLU A 468 15.64 -8.56 29.68
N SER A 469 16.55 -8.09 28.83
CA SER A 469 18.00 -8.26 29.02
C SER A 469 18.54 -7.60 30.29
N GLN A 470 17.86 -6.57 30.80
CA GLN A 470 18.17 -5.89 32.06
C GLN A 470 17.48 -6.53 33.28
N GLY A 471 16.71 -7.61 33.09
CA GLY A 471 15.93 -8.25 34.14
C GLY A 471 14.69 -7.45 34.58
N GLN A 472 14.34 -6.38 33.86
CA GLN A 472 13.17 -5.53 34.10
C GLN A 472 11.91 -6.15 33.49
N ARG A 473 11.49 -7.29 34.06
CA ARG A 473 10.44 -8.16 33.48
C ARG A 473 9.09 -7.46 33.31
N GLU A 474 8.65 -6.68 34.30
CA GLU A 474 7.35 -5.99 34.23
C GLU A 474 7.31 -4.97 33.08
N GLN A 475 8.37 -4.17 32.93
CA GLN A 475 8.50 -3.22 31.83
C GLN A 475 8.56 -3.94 30.48
N ALA A 476 9.31 -5.04 30.38
CA ALA A 476 9.41 -5.83 29.16
C ALA A 476 8.04 -6.41 28.73
N ILE A 477 7.25 -6.93 29.68
CA ILE A 477 5.90 -7.43 29.41
C ILE A 477 5.01 -6.31 28.85
N LEU A 478 5.03 -5.12 29.45
CA LEU A 478 4.23 -3.96 28.99
C LEU A 478 4.59 -3.57 27.55
N GLU A 479 5.89 -3.49 27.23
CA GLU A 479 6.33 -3.13 25.89
C GLU A 479 6.00 -4.22 24.86
N TYR A 480 6.18 -5.51 25.20
CA TYR A 480 5.77 -6.60 24.33
C TYR A 480 4.25 -6.64 24.10
N GLN A 481 3.43 -6.34 25.11
CA GLN A 481 1.98 -6.21 24.96
C GLN A 481 1.63 -5.10 23.97
N GLN A 482 2.29 -3.93 24.04
CA GLN A 482 2.11 -2.84 23.08
C GLN A 482 2.50 -3.25 21.66
N ALA A 483 3.59 -3.99 21.48
CA ALA A 483 4.00 -4.52 20.18
C ALA A 483 2.96 -5.49 19.59
N VAL A 484 2.41 -6.40 20.41
CA VAL A 484 1.37 -7.36 20.01
C VAL A 484 0.04 -6.67 19.70
N GLU A 485 -0.36 -5.67 20.49
CA GLU A 485 -1.59 -4.90 20.26
C GLU A 485 -1.55 -4.17 18.91
N GLN A 486 -0.41 -3.58 18.57
CA GLN A 486 -0.23 -2.82 17.33
C GLN A 486 -0.01 -3.72 16.11
N ALA A 487 0.53 -4.92 16.29
CA ALA A 487 0.80 -5.87 15.20
C ALA A 487 0.35 -7.31 15.57
N PRO A 488 -0.96 -7.57 15.68
CA PRO A 488 -1.49 -8.82 16.23
C PRO A 488 -1.22 -10.07 15.39
N LYS A 489 -0.76 -9.92 14.14
CA LYS A 489 -0.41 -11.04 13.26
C LYS A 489 1.09 -11.39 13.27
N ARG A 490 1.92 -10.62 13.99
CA ARG A 490 3.36 -10.91 14.11
C ARG A 490 3.59 -12.00 15.15
N VAL A 491 3.83 -13.22 14.66
CA VAL A 491 4.09 -14.42 15.49
C VAL A 491 5.26 -14.21 16.45
N GLU A 492 6.37 -13.63 15.99
CA GLU A 492 7.57 -13.36 16.79
C GLU A 492 7.27 -12.56 18.07
N TYR A 493 6.42 -11.53 17.98
CA TYR A 493 6.08 -10.67 19.14
C TYR A 493 5.25 -11.45 20.17
N ARG A 494 4.33 -12.31 19.69
CA ARG A 494 3.52 -13.15 20.56
C ARG A 494 4.37 -14.20 21.27
N ILE A 495 5.33 -14.81 20.58
CA ILE A 495 6.24 -15.80 21.17
C ILE A 495 7.10 -15.15 22.25
N ALA A 496 7.68 -13.97 21.99
CA ALA A 496 8.48 -13.27 23.00
C ALA A 496 7.66 -12.92 24.24
N LEU A 497 6.44 -12.40 24.06
CA LEU A 497 5.52 -12.13 25.16
C LEU A 497 5.15 -13.41 25.92
N ALA A 498 4.80 -14.49 25.21
CA ALA A 498 4.43 -15.78 25.81
C ALA A 498 5.56 -16.36 26.66
N ASN A 499 6.79 -16.34 26.14
CA ASN A 499 7.96 -16.84 26.83
C ASN A 499 8.21 -16.07 28.14
N LEU A 500 8.11 -14.74 28.07
CA LEU A 500 8.33 -13.90 29.25
C LEU A 500 7.21 -14.06 30.29
N LEU A 501 5.95 -14.16 29.85
CA LEU A 501 4.80 -14.46 30.72
C LEU A 501 4.97 -15.82 31.41
N ALA A 502 5.40 -16.85 30.67
CA ALA A 502 5.66 -18.19 31.21
C ALA A 502 6.77 -18.17 32.27
N GLN A 503 7.87 -17.45 32.01
CA GLN A 503 8.93 -17.25 33.00
C GLN A 503 8.44 -16.51 34.26
N ASN A 504 7.41 -15.66 34.12
CA ASN A 504 6.77 -14.95 35.21
C ASN A 504 5.64 -15.76 35.90
N GLY A 505 5.44 -17.03 35.52
CA GLY A 505 4.41 -17.91 36.08
C GLY A 505 2.99 -17.63 35.57
N GLN A 506 2.82 -16.73 34.59
CA GLN A 506 1.53 -16.36 34.00
C GLN A 506 1.18 -17.32 32.86
N PHE A 507 1.02 -18.61 33.19
CA PHE A 507 0.84 -19.68 32.22
C PHE A 507 -0.44 -19.57 31.37
N PRO A 508 -1.62 -19.18 31.92
CA PRO A 508 -2.83 -19.01 31.12
C PRO A 508 -2.68 -17.92 30.04
N GLU A 509 -2.12 -16.77 30.40
CA GLU A 509 -1.88 -15.66 29.49
C GLU A 509 -0.82 -16.02 28.44
N ALA A 510 0.23 -16.74 28.84
CA ALA A 510 1.23 -17.27 27.91
C ALA A 510 0.60 -18.22 26.89
N LEU A 511 -0.26 -19.15 27.33
CA LEU A 511 -0.92 -20.10 26.44
C LEU A 511 -1.82 -19.37 25.45
N GLN A 512 -2.55 -18.33 25.90
CA GLN A 512 -3.37 -17.51 25.01
C GLN A 512 -2.55 -16.89 23.88
N GLN A 513 -1.34 -16.37 24.18
CA GLN A 513 -0.47 -15.81 23.14
C GLN A 513 0.05 -16.88 22.16
N VAL A 514 0.40 -18.07 22.66
CA VAL A 514 0.82 -19.20 21.81
C VAL A 514 -0.33 -19.68 20.91
N GLN A 515 -1.55 -19.77 21.43
CA GLN A 515 -2.73 -20.14 20.65
C GLN A 515 -3.02 -19.13 19.54
N ALA A 516 -2.95 -17.83 19.86
CA ALA A 516 -3.09 -16.78 18.84
C ALA A 516 -1.96 -16.81 17.79
N ALA A 517 -0.76 -17.26 18.16
CA ALA A 517 0.33 -17.49 17.21
C ALA A 517 0.05 -18.70 16.30
N LEU A 518 -0.52 -19.80 16.84
CA LEU A 518 -0.94 -20.98 16.09
C LEU A 518 -2.03 -20.68 15.07
N GLU A 519 -2.91 -19.70 15.31
CA GLU A 519 -3.88 -19.26 14.29
C GLU A 519 -3.20 -18.70 13.02
N GLN A 520 -2.01 -18.10 13.16
CA GLN A 520 -1.23 -17.57 12.03
C GLN A 520 -0.27 -18.61 11.43
N ALA A 521 0.24 -19.53 12.27
CA ALA A 521 1.20 -20.56 11.89
C ALA A 521 0.77 -21.95 12.43
N PRO A 522 -0.31 -22.55 11.90
CA PRO A 522 -0.93 -23.77 12.46
C PRO A 522 -0.11 -25.05 12.25
N ASN A 523 0.99 -24.98 11.50
CA ASN A 523 1.87 -26.09 11.20
C ASN A 523 3.27 -25.87 11.78
N ASP A 524 3.45 -24.94 12.73
CA ASP A 524 4.72 -24.74 13.41
C ASP A 524 4.86 -25.74 14.58
N PRO A 525 5.77 -26.73 14.49
CA PRO A 525 5.96 -27.73 15.54
C PRO A 525 6.41 -27.13 16.88
N LEU A 526 7.15 -26.01 16.86
CA LEU A 526 7.67 -25.39 18.09
C LEU A 526 6.57 -24.66 18.87
N LEU A 527 5.55 -24.13 18.19
CA LEU A 527 4.39 -23.53 18.84
C LEU A 527 3.55 -24.59 19.55
N HIS A 528 3.28 -25.72 18.90
CA HIS A 528 2.60 -26.87 19.52
C HIS A 528 3.38 -27.41 20.72
N ARG A 529 4.71 -27.54 20.59
CA ARG A 529 5.59 -27.91 21.72
C ARG A 529 5.47 -26.92 22.89
N SER A 530 5.45 -25.61 22.59
CA SER A 530 5.34 -24.57 23.62
C SER A 530 3.97 -24.63 24.33
N ALA A 531 2.88 -24.85 23.59
CA ALA A 531 1.55 -25.03 24.15
C ALA A 531 1.50 -26.24 25.10
N ALA A 532 2.07 -27.38 24.68
CA ALA A 532 2.16 -28.58 25.50
C ALA A 532 2.90 -28.32 26.82
N ILE A 533 4.06 -27.65 26.78
CA ILE A 533 4.83 -27.31 27.99
C ILE A 533 4.01 -26.43 28.94
N LEU A 534 3.30 -25.43 28.43
CA LEU A 534 2.45 -24.55 29.24
C LEU A 534 1.28 -25.31 29.88
N GLN A 535 0.66 -26.22 29.13
CA GLN A 535 -0.42 -27.07 29.63
C GLN A 535 0.04 -28.02 30.74
N VAL A 536 1.27 -28.54 30.67
CA VAL A 536 1.88 -29.29 31.79
C VAL A 536 1.95 -28.45 33.05
N GLN A 537 2.43 -27.21 32.96
CA GLN A 537 2.53 -26.30 34.11
C GLN A 537 1.15 -26.00 34.73
N MET A 538 0.08 -26.08 33.94
CA MET A 538 -1.31 -25.90 34.39
C MET A 538 -1.98 -27.21 34.83
N GLY A 539 -1.28 -28.35 34.82
CA GLY A 539 -1.84 -29.65 35.17
C GLY A 539 -2.80 -30.25 34.13
N GLN A 540 -2.79 -29.74 32.89
CA GLN A 540 -3.68 -30.14 31.81
C GLN A 540 -3.04 -31.22 30.93
N LEU A 541 -2.74 -32.38 31.52
CA LEU A 541 -1.90 -33.42 30.89
C LEU A 541 -2.45 -33.96 29.57
N ASP A 542 -3.74 -34.24 29.46
CA ASP A 542 -4.32 -34.77 28.22
C ASP A 542 -4.25 -33.75 27.07
N GLN A 543 -4.42 -32.46 27.36
CA GLN A 543 -4.25 -31.40 26.36
C GLN A 543 -2.78 -31.27 25.96
N ALA A 544 -1.86 -31.35 26.93
CA ALA A 544 -0.43 -31.33 26.67
C ALA A 544 0.02 -32.48 25.76
N ILE A 545 -0.53 -33.68 25.95
CA ILE A 545 -0.27 -34.82 25.07
C ILE A 545 -0.80 -34.55 23.66
N ALA A 546 -2.02 -34.03 23.51
CA ALA A 546 -2.59 -33.73 22.19
C ALA A 546 -1.72 -32.72 21.41
N GLU A 547 -1.27 -31.65 22.07
CA GLU A 547 -0.36 -30.66 21.47
C GLU A 547 1.03 -31.26 21.19
N GLY A 548 1.57 -32.08 22.09
CA GLY A 548 2.83 -32.79 21.89
C GLY A 548 2.79 -33.78 20.73
N GLU A 549 1.71 -34.53 20.57
CA GLU A 549 1.47 -35.41 19.42
C GLU A 549 1.37 -34.62 18.12
N ARG A 550 0.73 -33.45 18.14
CA ARG A 550 0.67 -32.57 16.98
C ARG A 550 2.05 -32.04 16.58
N ALA A 551 2.86 -31.64 17.57
CA ALA A 551 4.25 -31.25 17.35
C ALA A 551 5.07 -32.40 16.74
N TYR A 552 4.90 -33.63 17.24
CA TYR A 552 5.56 -34.84 16.73
C TYR A 552 5.15 -35.16 15.28
N GLN A 553 3.88 -35.03 14.92
CA GLN A 553 3.43 -35.24 13.52
C GLN A 553 4.11 -34.27 12.55
N LEU A 554 4.34 -33.02 12.98
CA LEU A 554 4.94 -31.97 12.16
C LEU A 554 6.47 -32.09 12.07
N ALA A 555 7.12 -32.56 13.14
CA ALA A 555 8.57 -32.75 13.21
C ALA A 555 8.94 -34.05 13.98
N PRO A 556 8.79 -35.23 13.33
CA PRO A 556 8.89 -36.53 14.01
C PRO A 556 10.30 -36.92 14.45
N THR A 557 11.33 -36.23 13.95
CA THR A 557 12.73 -36.51 14.27
C THR A 557 13.35 -35.49 15.21
N ASP A 558 12.60 -34.48 15.68
CA ASP A 558 13.11 -33.45 16.58
C ASP A 558 13.29 -34.02 18.01
N PRO A 559 14.54 -34.10 18.52
CA PRO A 559 14.79 -34.68 19.83
C PRO A 559 14.11 -33.92 20.99
N SER A 560 13.89 -32.61 20.84
CA SER A 560 13.26 -31.79 21.89
C SER A 560 11.77 -32.07 22.02
N ILE A 561 11.11 -32.44 20.92
CA ILE A 561 9.70 -32.84 20.88
C ILE A 561 9.55 -34.28 21.36
N LEU A 562 10.42 -35.18 20.90
CA LEU A 562 10.42 -36.58 21.31
C LEU A 562 10.65 -36.72 22.81
N ASN A 563 11.62 -35.99 23.39
CA ASN A 563 11.86 -36.02 24.83
C ASN A 563 10.65 -35.51 25.63
N LEU A 564 10.03 -34.40 25.20
CA LEU A 564 8.80 -33.88 25.83
C LEU A 564 7.68 -34.92 25.79
N LEU A 565 7.44 -35.53 24.61
CA LEU A 565 6.36 -36.50 24.45
C LEU A 565 6.60 -37.78 25.27
N ALA A 566 7.86 -38.22 25.38
CA ALA A 566 8.23 -39.31 26.27
C ALA A 566 7.91 -38.98 27.74
N ASP A 567 8.25 -37.77 28.19
CA ASP A 567 7.93 -37.30 29.56
C ASP A 567 6.42 -37.26 29.80
N LEU A 568 5.64 -36.75 28.84
CA LEU A 568 4.18 -36.70 28.91
C LEU A 568 3.54 -38.09 29.02
N TYR A 569 3.96 -39.04 28.17
CA TYR A 569 3.44 -40.41 28.23
C TYR A 569 3.83 -41.11 29.52
N ARG A 570 5.08 -40.96 29.98
CA ARG A 570 5.51 -41.51 31.28
C ARG A 570 4.69 -40.94 32.42
N GLN A 571 4.42 -39.63 32.41
CA GLN A 571 3.57 -38.99 33.41
C GLN A 571 2.14 -39.54 33.38
N LYS A 572 1.56 -39.74 32.19
CA LYS A 572 0.21 -40.32 32.03
C LYS A 572 0.13 -41.75 32.55
N LEU A 573 1.10 -42.58 32.20
CA LEU A 573 1.21 -43.96 32.67
C LEU A 573 1.43 -44.03 34.19
N ALA A 574 2.21 -43.11 34.77
CA ALA A 574 2.42 -43.05 36.21
C ALA A 574 1.15 -42.69 36.98
N LEU A 575 0.28 -41.83 36.41
CA LEU A 575 -0.99 -41.45 37.03
C LEU A 575 -2.05 -42.54 36.95
N ASN A 576 -2.09 -43.32 35.87
CA ASN A 576 -3.08 -44.39 35.69
C ASN A 576 -2.51 -45.61 34.94
N PRO A 577 -1.68 -46.44 35.60
CA PRO A 577 -0.98 -47.54 34.94
C PRO A 577 -1.90 -48.68 34.50
N GLN A 578 -3.12 -48.76 35.06
CA GLN A 578 -4.10 -49.80 34.75
C GLN A 578 -5.22 -49.30 33.83
N ALA A 579 -5.05 -48.12 33.21
CA ALA A 579 -6.03 -47.60 32.27
C ALA A 579 -6.24 -48.57 31.11
N ALA A 580 -7.48 -48.71 30.63
CA ALA A 580 -7.81 -49.63 29.53
C ALA A 580 -7.07 -49.28 28.23
N ASP A 581 -6.67 -48.02 28.06
CA ASP A 581 -5.89 -47.49 26.95
C ASP A 581 -4.37 -47.43 27.22
N ALA A 582 -3.90 -47.90 28.39
CA ALA A 582 -2.49 -47.85 28.77
C ALA A 582 -1.58 -48.59 27.77
N TRP A 583 -2.03 -49.71 27.20
CA TRP A 583 -1.31 -50.45 26.15
C TRP A 583 -0.96 -49.54 24.96
N SER A 584 -1.88 -48.65 24.56
CA SER A 584 -1.68 -47.72 23.43
C SER A 584 -0.68 -46.62 23.77
N THR A 585 -0.63 -46.20 25.05
CA THR A 585 0.33 -45.20 25.53
C THR A 585 1.74 -45.80 25.61
N HIS A 586 1.88 -47.03 26.12
CA HIS A 586 3.15 -47.78 26.07
C HIS A 586 3.64 -47.99 24.63
N TRP A 587 2.75 -48.31 23.69
CA TRP A 587 3.11 -48.43 22.28
C TRP A 587 3.64 -47.10 21.70
N LYS A 588 2.92 -46.00 21.89
CA LYS A 588 3.36 -44.67 21.45
C LYS A 588 4.69 -44.26 22.08
N LEU A 589 4.89 -44.55 23.37
CA LEU A 589 6.16 -44.31 24.06
C LEU A 589 7.31 -45.13 23.47
N ALA A 590 7.06 -46.39 23.10
CA ALA A 590 8.06 -47.23 22.44
C ALA A 590 8.52 -46.63 21.10
N GLN A 591 7.58 -46.10 20.29
CA GLN A 591 7.89 -45.42 19.03
C GLN A 591 8.70 -44.14 19.26
N VAL A 592 8.36 -43.36 20.29
CA VAL A 592 9.13 -42.16 20.66
C VAL A 592 10.57 -42.54 21.06
N TYR A 593 10.75 -43.58 21.87
CA TYR A 593 12.09 -44.07 22.23
C TYR A 593 12.87 -44.60 21.03
N GLN A 594 12.20 -45.27 20.09
CA GLN A 594 12.81 -45.66 18.83
C GLN A 594 13.37 -44.44 18.08
N GLY A 595 12.56 -43.36 17.96
CA GLY A 595 12.97 -42.10 17.34
C GLY A 595 14.13 -41.41 18.06
N LEU A 596 14.23 -41.55 19.39
CA LEU A 596 15.35 -41.06 20.20
C LEU A 596 16.61 -41.94 20.13
N GLY A 597 16.57 -43.08 19.44
CA GLY A 597 17.65 -44.07 19.45
C GLY A 597 17.81 -44.83 20.76
N ARG A 598 16.83 -44.74 21.67
CA ARG A 598 16.81 -45.42 22.98
C ARG A 598 16.17 -46.80 22.84
N TYR A 599 16.74 -47.63 21.98
CA TYR A 599 16.11 -48.87 21.50
C TYR A 599 15.77 -49.87 22.62
N GLN A 600 16.63 -50.00 23.63
CA GLN A 600 16.37 -50.89 24.76
C GLN A 600 15.16 -50.45 25.59
N GLU A 601 15.00 -49.14 25.79
CA GLU A 601 13.84 -48.60 26.49
C GLU A 601 12.58 -48.76 25.64
N GLY A 602 12.68 -48.48 24.34
CA GLY A 602 11.59 -48.75 23.40
C GLY A 602 11.14 -50.21 23.41
N LEU A 603 12.08 -51.15 23.44
CA LEU A 603 11.79 -52.59 23.49
C LEU A 603 11.03 -52.99 24.76
N ASN A 604 11.43 -52.45 25.91
CA ASN A 604 10.74 -52.68 27.17
C ASN A 604 9.28 -52.21 27.10
N GLU A 605 9.05 -50.98 26.63
CA GLU A 605 7.71 -50.40 26.51
C GLU A 605 6.84 -51.14 25.47
N ALA A 606 7.42 -51.56 24.34
CA ALA A 606 6.69 -52.34 23.32
C ALA A 606 6.28 -53.72 23.84
N THR A 607 7.12 -54.36 24.65
CA THR A 607 6.82 -55.65 25.29
C THR A 607 5.69 -55.50 26.31
N THR A 608 5.72 -54.43 27.13
CA THR A 608 4.63 -54.11 28.05
C THR A 608 3.32 -53.84 27.31
N ALA A 609 3.37 -53.06 26.22
CA ALA A 609 2.21 -52.83 25.37
C ALA A 609 1.63 -54.15 24.83
N TYR A 610 2.46 -55.05 24.33
CA TYR A 610 2.04 -56.36 23.77
C TYR A 610 1.28 -57.21 24.79
N GLN A 611 1.74 -57.25 26.04
CA GLN A 611 1.09 -58.02 27.12
C GLN A 611 -0.30 -57.49 27.48
N MET A 612 -0.53 -56.19 27.31
CA MET A 612 -1.78 -55.52 27.64
C MET A 612 -2.73 -55.38 26.43
N ALA A 613 -2.21 -55.49 25.22
CA ALA A 613 -2.93 -55.17 24.00
C ALA A 613 -3.99 -56.23 23.63
N PRO A 614 -5.11 -55.81 23.04
CA PRO A 614 -6.09 -56.70 22.41
C PRO A 614 -5.43 -57.61 21.34
N PRO A 615 -5.95 -58.84 21.13
CA PRO A 615 -5.37 -59.80 20.17
C PRO A 615 -5.22 -59.27 18.73
N ASP A 616 -6.11 -58.37 18.29
CA ASP A 616 -6.06 -57.75 16.96
C ASP A 616 -4.89 -56.77 16.77
N GLN A 617 -4.34 -56.24 17.86
CA GLN A 617 -3.21 -55.29 17.86
C GLN A 617 -1.85 -55.97 18.08
N GLN A 618 -1.84 -57.20 18.61
CA GLN A 618 -0.63 -57.97 18.90
C GLN A 618 0.31 -58.16 17.70
N PRO A 619 -0.17 -58.45 16.46
CA PRO A 619 0.73 -58.62 15.31
C PRO A 619 1.56 -57.37 14.99
N ALA A 620 0.98 -56.17 15.14
CA ALA A 620 1.69 -54.91 14.88
C ALA A 620 2.76 -54.64 15.95
N LEU A 621 2.46 -54.94 17.21
CA LEU A 621 3.41 -54.83 18.32
C LEU A 621 4.55 -55.85 18.20
N GLU A 622 4.27 -57.07 17.76
CA GLU A 622 5.29 -58.09 17.50
C GLU A 622 6.30 -57.64 16.43
N GLN A 623 5.81 -57.01 15.35
CA GLN A 623 6.69 -56.41 14.34
C GLN A 623 7.57 -55.29 14.91
N LEU A 624 7.00 -54.39 15.73
CA LEU A 624 7.75 -53.32 16.36
C LEU A 624 8.83 -53.87 17.33
N ILE A 625 8.50 -54.90 18.11
CA ILE A 625 9.44 -55.59 19.01
C ILE A 625 10.62 -56.16 18.21
N GLN A 626 10.36 -56.87 17.11
CA GLN A 626 11.43 -57.44 16.26
C GLN A 626 12.34 -56.35 15.66
N GLN A 627 11.75 -55.23 15.21
CA GLN A 627 12.52 -54.09 14.69
C GLN A 627 13.42 -53.48 15.77
N LEU A 628 12.87 -53.24 16.96
CA LEU A 628 13.61 -52.67 18.09
C LEU A 628 14.72 -53.59 18.60
N GLN A 629 14.49 -54.91 18.61
CA GLN A 629 15.53 -55.90 18.93
C GLN A 629 16.71 -55.81 17.97
N GLY A 630 16.46 -55.83 16.65
CA GLY A 630 17.51 -55.70 15.66
C GLY A 630 18.27 -54.37 15.74
N GLN A 631 17.58 -53.27 16.05
CA GLN A 631 18.20 -51.95 16.25
C GLN A 631 19.03 -51.88 17.53
N ALA A 632 18.54 -52.45 18.64
CA ALA A 632 19.27 -52.51 19.90
C ALA A 632 20.57 -53.32 19.75
N GLU A 633 20.51 -54.50 19.12
CA GLU A 633 21.68 -55.34 18.85
C GLU A 633 22.71 -54.64 17.96
N ALA A 634 22.27 -53.95 16.90
CA ALA A 634 23.15 -53.18 16.03
C ALA A 634 23.82 -52.00 16.74
N SER A 635 23.15 -51.38 17.72
CA SER A 635 23.68 -50.25 18.49
C SER A 635 24.64 -50.63 19.62
N GLY A 636 24.55 -51.86 20.14
CA GLY A 636 25.36 -52.38 21.25
C GLY A 636 26.64 -53.12 20.84
N GLY A 637 26.88 -53.31 19.54
CA GLY A 637 28.01 -54.08 18.99
C GLY A 637 29.26 -53.28 18.61
N GLY A 638 29.46 -52.08 19.16
CA GLY A 638 30.60 -51.19 18.89
C GLY A 638 31.66 -51.17 19.98
#